data_AF-A0AAV9ZYY8-F1
#
_entry.id   AF-A0AAV9ZYY8-F1
#
_cell.length_a   1.000
_cell.length_b   1.000
_cell.length_c   1.000
_cell.angle_alpha   90.00
_cell.angle_beta   90.00
_cell.angle_gamma   90.00
#
_symmetry.space_group_name_H-M   'P 1'
#
loop_
_entity.id
_entity.type
_entity.pdbx_description
1 polymer ?
#
loop_
_entity_poly.entity_id
_entity_poly.type
_entity_poly.pdbx_seq_one_letter_code
_entity_poly.pdbx_strand_id
1 'polypeptide(L)'
;MDFRPVDPTTFFAKPTPRPKKPPPAPSTPVTPASQSAPAPSSSQQRLRAPRRTKWEKMHDILGHISKDLDGLGNFLELLFYHRPHGTKDVRTSRHKTMVTHFLQGKANVKMGHIIDLIYHHRQSQPPTDSPERDLAFSYQAEYTSISYARPSLSSWALILVGKEARREIGRLTKNDPTDPTDKTQLRASTNGRVEGAVVADWDTLAENMNISQIAAKYARHGAVPWYLTEMMTTSERNGVIVVRKRRPHATIQVGAISSFTLARNRYASGNLALPLAVWQFSCRSHVAEKRIFSRFGFTVHDTTARACLDSLSDTGLEKLRQSIADGIARGEMVWQYTLDNVQQFCRQRDLRLGRQDVLKVGCAATAILLEDCAPGAFNLQDHLDRVMKQERKDMTTDSLYSDIDWDYIHELTALHWVRILVEFLPQLAPLRLQLNATFHSDKMTKRRLPPNRKTVVQPLGTNAERETETQGMMRAMLDFEAQMGLDEKAMEGLIITVPIWDGASIAAMWRIKKYLSAHPDHYKAFRNRVPPGPEIWHTRWTQLNSISANCYGSSSAQDPFALSKSATAAGAKRPSDLKKVDFWPISRSMTLFFEARVLDCWRIFFGVEDLLTDFPTPNSTLPELDTLWANARALVRRYASQDGYHQALNRDFYDSSSPEKRVPLGTPWTRAVEEQSISSEPSNENAMDVDENAETAAHLGEYIGPGEQAPEVALSDVEDVPKKRKRKSKKTANHVEAVDFAGDRTLANECLFLQDMGWWVI
;
A
#
# COMPACT_ATOMS: atom_id res chain seq x y z
N MET A 1 -2.13 4.42 6.96
CA MET A 1 -2.16 3.41 8.04
C MET A 1 -1.26 3.94 9.14
N ASP A 2 -1.85 4.36 10.26
CA ASP A 2 -1.16 5.03 11.35
C ASP A 2 -0.62 3.97 12.33
N PHE A 3 0.69 3.75 12.34
CA PHE A 3 1.33 2.81 13.26
C PHE A 3 1.59 3.52 14.61
N ARG A 4 0.59 3.51 15.49
CA ARG A 4 0.86 3.75 16.91
C ARG A 4 1.31 2.45 17.57
N PRO A 5 2.42 2.44 18.34
CA PRO A 5 2.84 1.28 19.08
C PRO A 5 1.87 1.05 20.25
N VAL A 6 1.23 -0.13 20.27
CA VAL A 6 0.47 -0.62 21.43
C VAL A 6 1.46 -1.13 22.47
N ASP A 7 1.30 -0.70 23.71
CA ASP A 7 2.11 -1.09 24.86
C ASP A 7 2.01 -2.62 25.12
N PRO A 8 3.14 -3.37 25.13
CA PRO A 8 3.13 -4.81 25.32
C PRO A 8 2.69 -5.28 26.73
N THR A 9 2.44 -4.37 27.67
CA THR A 9 2.07 -4.74 29.05
C THR A 9 0.59 -5.10 29.24
N THR A 10 -0.25 -5.00 28.21
CA THR A 10 -1.70 -5.23 28.32
C THR A 10 -2.16 -6.69 28.19
N PHE A 11 -1.27 -7.65 27.87
CA PHE A 11 -1.64 -9.07 27.69
C PHE A 11 -1.34 -10.00 28.87
N PHE A 12 -0.77 -9.50 29.97
CA PHE A 12 -0.64 -10.29 31.20
C PHE A 12 -1.71 -9.90 32.21
N ALA A 13 -2.86 -10.59 32.14
CA ALA A 13 -3.80 -10.60 33.24
C ALA A 13 -3.08 -11.10 34.50
N LYS A 14 -2.98 -10.24 35.53
CA LYS A 14 -2.50 -10.64 36.86
C LYS A 14 -3.33 -11.85 37.33
N PRO A 15 -2.71 -12.94 37.82
CA PRO A 15 -3.46 -14.06 38.34
C PRO A 15 -4.29 -13.59 39.54
N THR A 16 -5.61 -13.81 39.48
CA THR A 16 -6.52 -13.59 40.60
C THR A 16 -6.11 -14.45 41.80
N PRO A 17 -6.13 -13.91 43.03
CA PRO A 17 -5.81 -14.69 44.21
C PRO A 17 -6.86 -15.80 44.39
N ARG A 18 -6.39 -17.05 44.50
CA ARG A 18 -7.26 -18.19 44.82
C ARG A 18 -8.01 -17.92 46.14
N PRO A 19 -9.31 -18.23 46.23
CA PRO A 19 -10.04 -18.16 47.49
C PRO A 19 -9.45 -19.17 48.48
N LYS A 20 -9.17 -18.71 49.71
CA LYS A 20 -8.75 -19.55 50.82
C LYS A 20 -9.85 -20.59 51.09
N LYS A 21 -9.46 -21.87 51.15
CA LYS A 21 -10.34 -22.96 51.60
C LYS A 21 -10.83 -22.67 53.03
N PRO A 22 -12.14 -22.84 53.33
CA PRO A 22 -12.63 -22.72 54.69
C PRO A 22 -12.09 -23.86 55.57
N PRO A 23 -11.93 -23.63 56.88
CA PRO A 23 -11.48 -24.65 57.82
C PRO A 23 -12.53 -25.78 57.93
N PRO A 24 -12.13 -27.04 58.16
CA PRO A 24 -13.08 -28.11 58.38
C PRO A 24 -13.84 -27.90 59.69
N ALA A 25 -15.16 -28.04 59.61
CA ALA A 25 -16.09 -28.02 60.74
C ALA A 25 -15.87 -29.23 61.67
N PRO A 26 -16.20 -29.10 62.97
CA PRO A 26 -15.86 -30.07 64.00
C PRO A 26 -16.70 -31.33 63.89
N SER A 27 -16.05 -32.49 64.00
CA SER A 27 -16.69 -33.79 64.08
C SER A 27 -17.42 -33.92 65.41
N THR A 28 -18.73 -34.16 65.36
CA THR A 28 -19.56 -34.52 66.52
C THR A 28 -19.23 -35.92 67.03
N PRO A 29 -19.45 -36.16 68.33
CA PRO A 29 -18.95 -37.34 69.05
C PRO A 29 -19.91 -38.53 68.91
N VAL A 30 -19.36 -39.72 68.70
CA VAL A 30 -20.09 -40.98 68.87
C VAL A 30 -19.58 -41.66 70.13
N THR A 31 -20.51 -41.79 71.07
CA THR A 31 -20.41 -42.38 72.42
C THR A 31 -20.18 -43.91 72.34
N PRO A 32 -19.62 -44.54 73.39
CA PRO A 32 -19.05 -45.88 73.34
C PRO A 32 -20.05 -46.94 73.81
N ALA A 33 -19.90 -48.17 73.30
CA ALA A 33 -20.48 -49.36 73.89
C ALA A 33 -19.40 -50.41 74.17
N SER A 34 -19.33 -50.76 75.45
CA SER A 34 -18.46 -51.72 76.12
C SER A 34 -18.66 -53.15 75.64
N GLN A 35 -17.59 -53.95 75.61
CA GLN A 35 -17.48 -55.19 76.40
C GLN A 35 -16.07 -55.85 76.30
N SER A 36 -15.47 -56.00 77.49
CA SER A 36 -14.47 -56.96 78.02
C SER A 36 -14.14 -58.21 77.18
N ALA A 37 -12.94 -58.83 77.12
CA ALA A 37 -11.74 -58.98 77.98
C ALA A 37 -10.62 -59.68 77.14
N PRO A 38 -9.53 -60.25 77.73
CA PRO A 38 -8.51 -59.73 78.64
C PRO A 38 -7.13 -59.59 77.95
N ALA A 39 -6.21 -58.89 78.60
CA ALA A 39 -4.82 -58.73 78.19
C ALA A 39 -4.03 -60.05 78.16
N PRO A 40 -3.03 -60.17 77.27
CA PRO A 40 -1.79 -60.81 77.63
C PRO A 40 -0.68 -59.75 77.73
N SER A 41 -0.11 -59.67 78.92
CA SER A 41 1.18 -59.09 79.21
C SER A 41 2.26 -59.67 78.30
N SER A 42 2.88 -58.84 77.47
CA SER A 42 4.30 -59.04 77.12
C SER A 42 4.94 -57.70 76.79
N SER A 43 5.48 -57.06 77.81
CA SER A 43 6.51 -56.02 77.69
C SER A 43 7.81 -56.66 77.18
N GLN A 44 7.87 -57.00 75.90
CA GLN A 44 9.16 -57.18 75.24
C GLN A 44 9.56 -55.86 74.60
N GLN A 45 10.57 -55.20 75.19
CA GLN A 45 11.38 -54.20 74.51
C GLN A 45 11.97 -54.87 73.25
N ARG A 46 11.31 -54.73 72.11
CA ARG A 46 11.93 -55.01 70.82
C ARG A 46 13.11 -54.07 70.67
N LEU A 47 14.33 -54.59 70.83
CA LEU A 47 15.55 -53.99 70.34
C LEU A 47 15.29 -53.54 68.89
N ARG A 48 15.11 -52.24 68.68
CA ARG A 48 14.95 -51.69 67.34
C ARG A 48 16.27 -51.95 66.61
N ALA A 49 16.23 -52.81 65.60
CA ALA A 49 17.34 -52.95 64.66
C ALA A 49 17.80 -51.55 64.22
N PRO A 50 19.12 -51.32 64.10
CA PRO A 50 19.66 -50.01 63.74
C PRO A 50 18.96 -49.49 62.49
N ARG A 51 18.59 -48.20 62.53
CA ARG A 51 17.88 -47.56 61.40
C ARG A 51 18.79 -47.57 60.19
N ARG A 52 18.52 -48.49 59.25
CA ARG A 52 19.24 -48.55 57.98
C ARG A 52 19.15 -47.23 57.24
N THR A 53 20.28 -46.78 56.69
CA THR A 53 20.34 -45.59 55.85
C THR A 53 19.57 -45.83 54.53
N LYS A 54 19.23 -44.75 53.81
CA LYS A 54 18.56 -44.90 52.50
C LYS A 54 19.44 -45.66 51.50
N TRP A 55 20.75 -45.57 51.64
CA TRP A 55 21.73 -46.22 50.77
C TRP A 55 21.89 -47.71 51.08
N GLU A 56 21.91 -48.10 52.35
CA GLU A 56 21.89 -49.52 52.75
C GLU A 56 20.63 -50.22 52.26
N LYS A 57 19.46 -49.57 52.40
CA LYS A 57 18.20 -50.10 51.86
C LYS A 57 18.24 -50.22 50.33
N MET A 58 18.87 -49.27 49.65
CA MET A 58 19.03 -49.33 48.19
C MET A 58 19.97 -50.48 47.79
N HIS A 59 21.06 -50.68 48.52
CA HIS A 59 21.99 -51.79 48.28
C HIS A 59 21.29 -53.15 48.42
N ASP A 60 20.50 -53.34 49.48
CA ASP A 60 19.70 -54.56 49.67
C ASP A 60 18.71 -54.78 48.51
N ILE A 61 18.01 -53.71 48.08
CA ILE A 61 17.06 -53.77 46.96
C ILE A 61 17.77 -54.12 45.65
N LEU A 62 18.93 -53.54 45.38
CA LEU A 62 19.74 -53.86 44.20
C LEU A 62 20.24 -55.30 44.24
N GLY A 63 20.59 -55.83 45.42
CA GLY A 63 20.92 -57.24 45.62
C GLY A 63 19.77 -58.17 45.24
N HIS A 64 18.54 -57.84 45.65
CA HIS A 64 17.34 -58.59 45.25
C HIS A 64 17.04 -58.49 43.75
N ILE A 65 17.14 -57.30 43.16
CA ILE A 65 16.94 -57.10 41.72
C ILE A 65 17.97 -57.91 40.91
N SER A 66 19.22 -57.91 41.33
CA SER A 66 20.28 -58.65 40.64
C SER A 66 20.11 -60.16 40.76
N LYS A 67 19.56 -60.67 41.87
CA LYS A 67 19.40 -62.10 42.11
C LYS A 67 18.14 -62.68 41.47
N ASP A 68 17.03 -61.96 41.59
CA ASP A 68 15.70 -62.50 41.28
C ASP A 68 15.16 -62.05 39.91
N LEU A 69 15.76 -61.02 39.29
CA LEU A 69 15.25 -60.38 38.08
C LEU A 69 16.33 -60.10 37.01
N ASP A 70 17.54 -60.65 37.17
CA ASP A 70 18.65 -60.53 36.21
C ASP A 70 19.02 -59.08 35.83
N GLY A 71 18.86 -58.16 36.78
CA GLY A 71 19.37 -56.79 36.69
C GLY A 71 18.33 -55.69 36.59
N LEU A 72 18.82 -54.45 36.61
CA LEU A 72 17.98 -53.25 36.73
C LEU A 72 17.06 -53.03 35.52
N GLY A 73 17.52 -53.34 34.30
CA GLY A 73 16.74 -53.17 33.07
C GLY A 73 15.47 -54.04 33.06
N ASN A 74 15.64 -55.34 33.29
CA ASN A 74 14.54 -56.32 33.36
C ASN A 74 13.56 -55.99 34.50
N PHE A 75 14.07 -55.55 35.66
CA PHE A 75 13.20 -55.06 36.73
C PHE A 75 12.37 -53.85 36.27
N LEU A 76 12.97 -52.86 35.61
CA LEU A 76 12.25 -51.67 35.13
C LEU A 76 11.23 -52.01 34.04
N GLU A 77 11.54 -52.95 33.14
CA GLU A 77 10.61 -53.46 32.13
C GLU A 77 9.37 -54.08 32.78
N LEU A 78 9.56 -54.98 33.77
CA LEU A 78 8.46 -55.58 34.52
C LEU A 78 7.71 -54.57 35.38
N LEU A 79 8.43 -53.62 35.99
CA LEU A 79 7.84 -52.56 36.82
C LEU A 79 6.92 -51.66 35.99
N PHE A 80 7.34 -51.27 34.79
CA PHE A 80 6.57 -50.40 33.88
C PHE A 80 5.74 -51.16 32.85
N TYR A 81 5.61 -52.48 32.98
CA TYR A 81 4.81 -53.31 32.07
C TYR A 81 3.43 -52.70 31.81
N HIS A 82 3.16 -52.42 30.53
CA HIS A 82 1.88 -51.95 30.04
C HIS A 82 1.09 -53.12 29.45
N ARG A 83 -0.12 -53.31 29.95
CA ARG A 83 -1.03 -54.37 29.50
C ARG A 83 -1.45 -54.14 28.04
N PRO A 84 -1.23 -55.09 27.13
CA PRO A 84 -1.83 -55.07 25.79
C PRO A 84 -3.36 -55.16 25.87
N HIS A 85 -4.06 -54.42 25.00
CA HIS A 85 -5.53 -54.40 24.98
C HIS A 85 -6.11 -55.83 24.86
N GLY A 86 -7.08 -56.18 25.70
CA GLY A 86 -7.76 -57.50 25.68
C GLY A 86 -7.14 -58.63 26.54
N THR A 87 -5.93 -58.47 27.09
CA THR A 87 -5.26 -59.53 27.90
C THR A 87 -5.57 -59.44 29.40
N LYS A 88 -5.30 -60.44 30.25
CA LYS A 88 -5.46 -60.29 31.73
C LYS A 88 -4.28 -59.50 32.32
N ASP A 89 -4.54 -58.50 33.17
CA ASP A 89 -3.47 -57.75 33.83
C ASP A 89 -2.84 -58.59 34.95
N VAL A 90 -1.60 -59.03 34.72
CA VAL A 90 -0.82 -59.88 35.64
C VAL A 90 -0.29 -59.13 36.87
N ARG A 91 -0.37 -57.79 36.89
CA ARG A 91 0.16 -56.98 37.99
C ARG A 91 -0.75 -57.04 39.22
N THR A 92 -0.14 -57.08 40.41
CA THR A 92 -0.87 -57.02 41.68
C THR A 92 -1.47 -55.63 41.92
N SER A 93 -2.48 -55.54 42.81
CA SER A 93 -3.09 -54.24 43.18
C SER A 93 -2.06 -53.26 43.74
N ARG A 94 -1.10 -53.74 44.54
CA ARG A 94 -0.03 -52.91 45.08
C ARG A 94 0.88 -52.35 43.99
N HIS A 95 1.28 -53.19 43.02
CA HIS A 95 2.09 -52.78 41.88
C HIS A 95 1.39 -51.69 41.06
N LYS A 96 0.11 -51.91 40.72
CA LYS A 96 -0.71 -50.93 40.00
C LYS A 96 -0.79 -49.59 40.74
N THR A 97 -1.08 -49.62 42.04
CA THR A 97 -1.19 -48.39 42.85
C THR A 97 0.12 -47.61 42.89
N MET A 98 1.26 -48.30 43.09
CA MET A 98 2.57 -47.65 43.16
C MET A 98 2.97 -47.01 41.82
N VAL A 99 2.85 -47.74 40.72
CA VAL A 99 3.18 -47.23 39.37
C VAL A 99 2.22 -46.11 38.97
N THR A 100 0.92 -46.26 39.25
CA THR A 100 -0.08 -45.21 38.98
C THR A 100 0.22 -43.94 39.77
N HIS A 101 0.54 -44.05 41.06
CA HIS A 101 0.90 -42.91 41.90
C HIS A 101 2.13 -42.16 41.37
N PHE A 102 3.12 -42.91 40.86
CA PHE A 102 4.32 -42.35 40.25
C PHE A 102 4.04 -41.68 38.89
N LEU A 103 3.41 -42.39 37.95
CA LEU A 103 3.14 -41.90 36.59
C LEU A 103 2.11 -40.76 36.55
N GLN A 104 1.19 -40.70 37.51
CA GLN A 104 0.26 -39.56 37.67
C GLN A 104 0.89 -38.35 38.37
N GLY A 105 2.19 -38.40 38.72
CA GLY A 105 2.89 -37.30 39.36
C GLY A 105 2.45 -37.00 40.79
N LYS A 106 1.80 -37.94 41.47
CA LYS A 106 1.39 -37.83 42.88
C LYS A 106 2.54 -38.12 43.84
N ALA A 107 3.60 -38.76 43.36
CA ALA A 107 4.85 -38.97 44.10
C ALA A 107 5.70 -37.70 44.19
N ASN A 108 6.48 -37.56 45.28
CA ASN A 108 7.42 -36.45 45.47
C ASN A 108 8.50 -36.40 44.37
N VAL A 109 8.92 -37.57 43.87
CA VAL A 109 9.82 -37.70 42.74
C VAL A 109 8.99 -37.98 41.50
N LYS A 110 9.14 -37.16 40.46
CA LYS A 110 8.40 -37.27 39.19
C LYS A 110 9.27 -37.94 38.13
N MET A 111 8.64 -38.49 37.09
CA MET A 111 9.36 -39.11 35.97
C MET A 111 10.38 -38.16 35.32
N GLY A 112 10.03 -36.87 35.17
CA GLY A 112 10.95 -35.87 34.63
C GLY A 112 12.25 -35.75 35.43
N HIS A 113 12.20 -35.86 36.76
CA HIS A 113 13.40 -35.85 37.59
C HIS A 113 14.26 -37.10 37.37
N ILE A 114 13.64 -38.26 37.16
CA ILE A 114 14.37 -39.50 36.87
C ILE A 114 15.04 -39.43 35.50
N ILE A 115 14.33 -38.93 34.48
CA ILE A 115 14.90 -38.72 33.14
C ILE A 115 16.08 -37.76 33.22
N ASP A 116 15.95 -36.66 33.94
CA ASP A 116 17.02 -35.68 34.13
C ASP A 116 18.26 -36.27 34.80
N LEU A 117 18.06 -37.06 35.87
CA LEU A 117 19.13 -37.79 36.55
C LEU A 117 19.83 -38.78 35.63
N ILE A 118 19.08 -39.54 34.82
CA ILE A 118 19.65 -40.50 33.86
C ILE A 118 20.42 -39.75 32.77
N TYR A 119 19.82 -38.71 32.20
CA TYR A 119 20.38 -37.97 31.07
C TYR A 119 21.71 -37.31 31.45
N HIS A 120 21.79 -36.65 32.60
CA HIS A 120 23.01 -35.98 33.08
C HIS A 120 24.00 -36.91 33.79
N HIS A 121 23.66 -38.20 33.98
CA HIS A 121 24.57 -39.15 34.62
C HIS A 121 25.86 -39.34 33.81
N ARG A 122 27.01 -39.46 34.47
CA ARG A 122 28.29 -39.68 33.76
C ARG A 122 28.31 -41.00 32.98
N GLN A 123 27.71 -42.05 33.54
CA GLN A 123 27.67 -43.38 32.91
C GLN A 123 26.61 -43.51 31.80
N SER A 124 25.74 -42.52 31.59
CA SER A 124 24.80 -42.55 30.47
C SER A 124 25.43 -42.12 29.15
N GLN A 125 26.63 -41.53 29.20
CA GLN A 125 27.38 -41.07 28.04
C GLN A 125 28.38 -42.14 27.56
N PRO A 126 28.48 -42.39 26.24
CA PRO A 126 29.51 -43.24 25.69
C PRO A 126 30.94 -42.72 25.96
N PRO A 127 31.94 -43.61 26.04
CA PRO A 127 33.36 -43.26 25.93
C PRO A 127 33.67 -42.41 24.67
N THR A 128 34.79 -41.69 24.69
CA THR A 128 35.11 -40.71 23.63
C THR A 128 35.35 -41.35 22.27
N ASP A 129 35.83 -42.59 22.27
CA ASP A 129 36.14 -43.46 21.14
C ASP A 129 34.94 -44.29 20.65
N SER A 130 33.80 -44.24 21.33
CA SER A 130 32.62 -44.99 20.94
C SER A 130 31.92 -44.36 19.73
N PRO A 131 31.59 -45.14 18.67
CA PRO A 131 30.82 -44.64 17.53
C PRO A 131 29.39 -44.26 17.93
N GLU A 132 28.86 -44.78 19.05
CA GLU A 132 27.53 -44.41 19.54
C GLU A 132 27.45 -42.97 20.07
N ARG A 133 28.60 -42.31 20.27
CA ARG A 133 28.62 -40.91 20.69
C ARG A 133 27.98 -39.99 19.66
N ASP A 134 28.17 -40.29 18.38
CA ASP A 134 27.61 -39.52 17.26
C ASP A 134 26.13 -39.84 17.00
N LEU A 135 25.57 -40.85 17.69
CA LEU A 135 24.16 -41.20 17.60
C LEU A 135 23.25 -40.32 18.47
N ALA A 136 23.79 -39.37 19.23
CA ALA A 136 22.98 -38.42 19.99
C ALA A 136 22.14 -37.54 19.02
N PHE A 137 20.83 -37.47 19.27
CA PHE A 137 19.86 -36.84 18.36
C PHE A 137 19.85 -37.43 16.94
N SER A 138 20.14 -38.72 16.79
CA SER A 138 19.98 -39.41 15.50
C SER A 138 18.51 -39.73 15.24
N TYR A 139 18.00 -39.32 14.07
CA TYR A 139 16.64 -39.67 13.63
C TYR A 139 16.60 -40.95 12.77
N GLN A 140 17.77 -41.45 12.34
CA GLN A 140 17.90 -42.61 11.44
C GLN A 140 18.08 -43.91 12.21
N ALA A 141 18.82 -43.88 13.33
CA ALA A 141 19.03 -45.04 14.17
C ALA A 141 17.78 -45.36 15.00
N GLU A 142 17.47 -46.63 15.18
CA GLU A 142 16.41 -47.05 16.09
C GLU A 142 16.88 -46.78 17.52
N TYR A 143 16.18 -45.92 18.28
CA TYR A 143 16.62 -45.53 19.61
C TYR A 143 16.74 -46.72 20.59
N THR A 144 16.01 -47.81 20.33
CA THR A 144 16.03 -49.07 21.09
C THR A 144 17.31 -49.89 20.87
N SER A 145 18.03 -49.67 19.77
CA SER A 145 19.28 -50.38 19.46
C SER A 145 20.54 -49.63 19.90
N ILE A 146 20.39 -48.40 20.44
CA ILE A 146 21.49 -47.62 21.00
C ILE A 146 21.75 -48.08 22.44
N SER A 147 22.96 -48.54 22.71
CA SER A 147 23.34 -49.13 24.01
C SER A 147 23.39 -48.10 25.13
N TYR A 148 23.89 -46.89 24.86
CA TYR A 148 24.04 -45.86 25.89
C TYR A 148 22.76 -45.02 26.08
N ALA A 149 22.37 -44.81 27.34
CA ALA A 149 21.11 -44.16 27.67
C ALA A 149 20.99 -42.72 27.17
N ARG A 150 22.06 -41.90 27.20
CA ARG A 150 21.99 -40.50 26.73
C ARG A 150 21.71 -40.40 25.22
N PRO A 151 22.50 -41.01 24.32
CA PRO A 151 22.20 -40.97 22.90
C PRO A 151 20.85 -41.63 22.58
N SER A 152 20.51 -42.76 23.23
CA SER A 152 19.18 -43.39 23.08
C SER A 152 18.02 -42.45 23.43
N LEU A 153 18.06 -41.83 24.61
CA LEU A 153 17.01 -40.91 25.09
C LEU A 153 16.89 -39.66 24.23
N SER A 154 18.02 -39.08 23.78
CA SER A 154 18.02 -37.89 22.91
C SER A 154 17.41 -38.19 21.53
N SER A 155 17.71 -39.35 20.96
CA SER A 155 17.16 -39.82 19.68
C SER A 155 15.67 -40.15 19.79
N TRP A 156 15.26 -40.81 20.88
CA TRP A 156 13.84 -41.02 21.20
C TRP A 156 13.07 -39.70 21.30
N ALA A 157 13.62 -38.71 22.02
CA ALA A 157 13.00 -37.40 22.18
C ALA A 157 12.87 -36.66 20.85
N LEU A 158 13.92 -36.68 20.01
CA LEU A 158 13.88 -36.08 18.67
C LEU A 158 12.78 -36.70 17.80
N ILE A 159 12.69 -38.03 17.77
CA ILE A 159 11.68 -38.76 16.99
C ILE A 159 10.27 -38.44 17.49
N LEU A 160 10.09 -38.37 18.82
CA LEU A 160 8.81 -38.01 19.44
C LEU A 160 8.37 -36.59 19.05
N VAL A 161 9.26 -35.61 19.20
CA VAL A 161 9.01 -34.21 18.84
C VAL A 161 8.75 -34.07 17.34
N GLY A 162 9.52 -34.75 16.50
CA GLY A 162 9.32 -34.76 15.04
C GLY A 162 7.96 -35.32 14.62
N LYS A 163 7.50 -36.41 15.26
CA LYS A 163 6.15 -36.96 15.04
C LYS A 163 5.07 -35.97 15.45
N GLU A 164 5.24 -35.28 16.57
CA GLU A 164 4.28 -34.29 17.05
C GLU A 164 4.24 -33.05 16.14
N ALA A 165 5.39 -32.50 15.78
CA ALA A 165 5.49 -31.39 14.83
C ALA A 165 4.82 -31.75 13.49
N ARG A 166 5.05 -32.96 12.98
CA ARG A 166 4.34 -33.48 11.81
C ARG A 166 2.84 -33.55 12.08
N ARG A 167 2.37 -34.02 13.22
CA ARG A 167 0.93 -34.08 13.50
C ARG A 167 0.29 -32.68 13.50
N GLU A 168 0.93 -31.72 14.18
CA GLU A 168 0.44 -30.36 14.35
C GLU A 168 0.43 -29.56 13.05
N ILE A 169 1.49 -29.60 12.23
CA ILE A 169 1.47 -29.02 10.88
C ILE A 169 0.31 -29.62 10.07
N GLY A 170 0.03 -30.92 10.23
CA GLY A 170 -1.13 -31.56 9.61
C GLY A 170 -2.48 -30.97 10.02
N ARG A 171 -2.63 -30.56 11.28
CA ARG A 171 -3.84 -29.86 11.74
C ARG A 171 -3.93 -28.46 11.14
N LEU A 172 -2.81 -27.73 11.08
CA LEU A 172 -2.75 -26.38 10.49
C LEU A 172 -3.08 -26.33 8.98
N THR A 173 -3.09 -27.48 8.29
CA THR A 173 -3.53 -27.55 6.87
C THR A 173 -5.04 -27.54 6.68
N LYS A 174 -5.82 -27.59 7.76
CA LYS A 174 -7.28 -27.62 7.75
C LYS A 174 -7.82 -26.33 8.35
N ASN A 175 -9.04 -25.98 8.00
CA ASN A 175 -9.75 -24.89 8.67
C ASN A 175 -9.94 -25.27 10.15
N ASP A 176 -9.79 -24.29 11.03
CA ASP A 176 -10.01 -24.43 12.46
C ASP A 176 -11.51 -24.70 12.72
N PRO A 177 -11.87 -25.87 13.28
CA PRO A 177 -13.26 -26.17 13.58
C PRO A 177 -13.86 -25.27 14.67
N THR A 178 -13.01 -24.56 15.44
CA THR A 178 -13.44 -23.64 16.50
C THR A 178 -13.54 -22.19 16.03
N ASP A 179 -13.08 -21.89 14.81
CA ASP A 179 -13.16 -20.58 14.20
C ASP A 179 -13.81 -20.66 12.80
N PRO A 180 -15.11 -20.39 12.67
CA PRO A 180 -15.80 -20.45 11.37
C PRO A 180 -15.31 -19.41 10.36
N THR A 181 -14.58 -18.38 10.82
CA THR A 181 -13.96 -17.38 9.97
C THR A 181 -12.63 -17.86 9.38
N ASP A 182 -12.04 -18.95 9.88
CA ASP A 182 -10.79 -19.48 9.38
C ASP A 182 -10.92 -20.02 7.94
N LYS A 183 -10.31 -19.31 7.00
CA LYS A 183 -10.25 -19.69 5.57
C LYS A 183 -8.86 -20.21 5.17
N THR A 184 -8.26 -21.08 5.98
CA THR A 184 -6.99 -21.75 5.64
C THR A 184 -7.01 -22.38 4.26
N GLN A 185 -8.08 -23.08 3.92
CA GLN A 185 -8.26 -23.76 2.64
C GLN A 185 -8.96 -22.86 1.61
N LEU A 186 -8.33 -21.74 1.27
CA LEU A 186 -8.84 -20.80 0.28
C LEU A 186 -8.55 -21.28 -1.15
N ARG A 187 -9.57 -21.26 -2.01
CA ARG A 187 -9.47 -21.67 -3.41
C ARG A 187 -9.34 -20.45 -4.31
N ALA A 188 -8.48 -20.55 -5.32
CA ALA A 188 -8.41 -19.54 -6.37
C ALA A 188 -9.70 -19.50 -7.21
N SER A 189 -10.28 -20.67 -7.51
CA SER A 189 -11.55 -20.83 -8.23
C SER A 189 -12.20 -22.18 -7.87
N THR A 190 -13.49 -22.36 -8.20
CA THR A 190 -14.15 -23.68 -8.17
C THR A 190 -14.69 -24.06 -9.54
N ASN A 191 -14.77 -25.36 -9.80
CA ASN A 191 -15.50 -25.92 -10.92
C ASN A 191 -16.83 -26.57 -10.47
N GLY A 192 -17.35 -26.19 -9.29
CA GLY A 192 -18.57 -26.76 -8.70
C GLY A 192 -18.47 -28.21 -8.22
N ARG A 193 -17.35 -28.91 -8.42
CA ARG A 193 -17.20 -30.33 -8.04
C ARG A 193 -16.93 -30.56 -6.56
N VAL A 194 -16.64 -29.51 -5.80
CA VAL A 194 -16.31 -29.59 -4.37
C VAL A 194 -17.31 -28.75 -3.60
N GLU A 195 -18.20 -29.43 -2.89
CA GLU A 195 -19.18 -28.80 -2.02
C GLU A 195 -18.49 -28.16 -0.80
N GLY A 196 -18.88 -26.93 -0.45
CA GLY A 196 -18.30 -26.19 0.69
C GLY A 196 -16.91 -25.57 0.46
N ALA A 197 -16.41 -25.57 -0.77
CA ALA A 197 -15.16 -24.88 -1.12
C ALA A 197 -15.32 -23.35 -1.05
N VAL A 198 -14.45 -22.67 -0.29
CA VAL A 198 -14.45 -21.20 -0.18
C VAL A 198 -13.52 -20.63 -1.25
N VAL A 199 -14.07 -19.81 -2.15
CA VAL A 199 -13.30 -19.06 -3.16
C VAL A 199 -12.75 -17.79 -2.53
N ALA A 200 -11.56 -17.40 -2.96
CA ALA A 200 -10.96 -16.12 -2.60
C ALA A 200 -11.81 -14.95 -3.13
N ASP A 201 -12.13 -14.03 -2.23
CA ASP A 201 -12.63 -12.69 -2.53
C ASP A 201 -11.67 -11.64 -1.91
N TRP A 202 -11.91 -10.35 -2.18
CA TRP A 202 -11.04 -9.29 -1.67
C TRP A 202 -11.04 -9.20 -0.14
N ASP A 203 -12.18 -9.48 0.50
CA ASP A 203 -12.35 -9.40 1.95
C ASP A 203 -11.57 -10.51 2.65
N THR A 204 -11.74 -11.76 2.20
CA THR A 204 -11.00 -12.93 2.70
C THR A 204 -9.50 -12.82 2.46
N LEU A 205 -9.05 -12.27 1.34
CA LEU A 205 -7.61 -12.04 1.13
C LEU A 205 -7.03 -10.97 2.07
N ALA A 206 -7.77 -9.89 2.32
CA ALA A 206 -7.35 -8.84 3.22
C ALA A 206 -7.22 -9.35 4.67
N GLU A 207 -8.20 -10.12 5.14
CA GLU A 207 -8.17 -10.77 6.45
C GLU A 207 -6.97 -11.74 6.58
N ASN A 208 -6.75 -12.55 5.54
CA ASN A 208 -5.67 -13.54 5.50
C ASN A 208 -4.26 -12.94 5.28
N MET A 209 -4.10 -11.62 5.16
CA MET A 209 -2.80 -10.94 5.19
C MET A 209 -2.39 -10.47 6.59
N ASN A 210 -3.23 -10.65 7.61
CA ASN A 210 -2.92 -10.20 8.96
C ASN A 210 -1.96 -11.15 9.68
N ILE A 211 -0.66 -10.83 9.60
CA ILE A 211 0.43 -11.64 10.20
C ILE A 211 0.22 -11.90 11.70
N SER A 212 -0.32 -10.93 12.45
CA SER A 212 -0.53 -11.07 13.89
C SER A 212 -1.60 -12.10 14.22
N GLN A 213 -2.69 -12.15 13.44
CA GLN A 213 -3.74 -13.16 13.59
C GLN A 213 -3.22 -14.56 13.23
N ILE A 214 -2.45 -14.67 12.14
CA ILE A 214 -1.83 -15.94 11.73
C ILE A 214 -0.85 -16.44 12.79
N ALA A 215 -0.03 -15.54 13.36
CA ALA A 215 0.89 -15.87 14.44
C ALA A 215 0.16 -16.42 15.67
N ALA A 216 -0.90 -15.74 16.13
CA ALA A 216 -1.71 -16.19 17.27
C ALA A 216 -2.31 -17.58 17.03
N LYS A 217 -2.81 -17.83 15.82
CA LYS A 217 -3.34 -19.13 15.41
C LYS A 217 -2.27 -20.21 15.42
N TYR A 218 -1.10 -19.97 14.84
CA TYR A 218 -0.01 -20.95 14.80
C TYR A 218 0.53 -21.26 16.20
N ALA A 219 0.67 -20.25 17.06
CA ALA A 219 1.03 -20.46 18.46
C ALA A 219 -0.01 -21.31 19.21
N ARG A 220 -1.31 -21.13 18.93
CA ARG A 220 -2.39 -21.86 19.60
C ARG A 220 -2.52 -23.32 19.15
N HIS A 221 -2.40 -23.58 17.85
CA HIS A 221 -2.71 -24.91 17.27
C HIS A 221 -1.49 -25.72 16.84
N GLY A 222 -0.33 -25.09 16.73
CA GLY A 222 0.95 -25.70 16.38
C GLY A 222 2.02 -25.33 17.39
N ALA A 223 1.79 -25.61 18.66
CA ALA A 223 2.69 -25.27 19.76
C ALA A 223 4.12 -25.82 19.54
N VAL A 224 4.27 -27.04 19.02
CA VAL A 224 5.58 -27.65 18.77
C VAL A 224 6.29 -26.98 17.58
N PRO A 225 5.71 -26.86 16.37
CA PRO A 225 6.32 -26.07 15.31
C PRO A 225 6.59 -24.61 15.68
N TRP A 226 5.70 -23.99 16.44
CA TRP A 226 5.87 -22.63 16.95
C TRP A 226 7.12 -22.53 17.83
N TYR A 227 7.22 -23.39 18.84
CA TYR A 227 8.39 -23.45 19.72
C TYR A 227 9.68 -23.75 18.96
N LEU A 228 9.68 -24.75 18.07
CA LEU A 228 10.88 -25.10 17.29
C LEU A 228 11.35 -23.92 16.43
N THR A 229 10.41 -23.22 15.77
CA THR A 229 10.74 -22.05 14.96
C THR A 229 11.13 -20.85 15.80
N GLU A 230 10.60 -20.70 17.01
CA GLU A 230 11.02 -19.67 17.98
C GLU A 230 12.49 -19.86 18.37
N MET A 231 12.87 -21.09 18.72
CA MET A 231 14.26 -21.45 19.07
C MET A 231 15.23 -21.21 17.91
N MET A 232 14.79 -21.32 16.65
CA MET A 232 15.62 -21.07 15.48
C MET A 232 15.71 -19.59 15.07
N THR A 233 14.75 -18.76 15.49
CA THR A 233 14.60 -17.38 14.99
C THR A 233 14.87 -16.30 16.04
N THR A 234 14.73 -16.64 17.31
CA THR A 234 14.98 -15.70 18.41
C THR A 234 16.48 -15.53 18.63
N SER A 235 16.87 -14.32 19.04
CA SER A 235 18.21 -14.07 19.58
C SER A 235 18.06 -13.78 21.05
N GLU A 236 18.84 -14.46 21.88
CA GLU A 236 18.85 -14.21 23.31
C GLU A 236 20.02 -13.32 23.71
N ARG A 237 19.77 -12.36 24.61
CA ARG A 237 20.81 -11.60 25.29
C ARG A 237 20.53 -11.66 26.79
N ASN A 238 21.45 -12.25 27.54
CA ASN A 238 21.30 -12.48 28.98
C ASN A 238 20.03 -13.28 29.34
N GLY A 239 19.67 -14.29 28.54
CA GLY A 239 18.48 -15.12 28.76
C GLY A 239 17.14 -14.42 28.47
N VAL A 240 17.17 -13.22 27.88
CA VAL A 240 15.97 -12.49 27.43
C VAL A 240 15.91 -12.51 25.90
N ILE A 241 14.76 -12.90 25.36
CA ILE A 241 14.48 -12.88 23.93
C ILE A 241 14.48 -11.42 23.43
N VAL A 242 15.34 -11.12 22.47
CA VAL A 242 15.45 -9.80 21.84
C VAL A 242 14.51 -9.72 20.64
N VAL A 243 13.44 -8.92 20.76
CA VAL A 243 12.51 -8.66 19.65
C VAL A 243 13.07 -7.57 18.74
N ARG A 244 13.42 -7.93 17.50
CA ARG A 244 13.95 -6.98 16.50
C ARG A 244 12.82 -6.21 15.81
N LYS A 245 12.97 -4.89 15.66
CA LYS A 245 11.98 -4.03 14.97
C LYS A 245 11.83 -4.35 13.47
N ARG A 246 12.94 -4.56 12.75
CA ARG A 246 12.93 -4.77 11.27
C ARG A 246 12.56 -6.19 10.84
N ARG A 247 12.78 -7.18 11.72
CA ARG A 247 12.51 -8.61 11.45
C ARG A 247 12.01 -9.28 12.73
N PRO A 248 10.75 -9.03 13.12
CA PRO A 248 10.17 -9.70 14.29
C PRO A 248 10.20 -11.22 14.08
N HIS A 249 10.64 -11.97 15.10
CA HIS A 249 10.77 -13.43 15.00
C HIS A 249 9.42 -14.09 14.68
N ALA A 250 8.32 -13.60 15.28
CA ALA A 250 6.96 -14.05 14.97
C ALA A 250 6.61 -13.99 13.47
N THR A 251 7.03 -12.94 12.75
CA THR A 251 6.82 -12.83 11.31
C THR A 251 7.60 -13.90 10.54
N ILE A 252 8.83 -14.21 10.96
CA ILE A 252 9.66 -15.26 10.35
C ILE A 252 9.04 -16.64 10.62
N GLN A 253 8.57 -16.88 11.85
CA GLN A 253 7.88 -18.12 12.24
C GLN A 253 6.63 -18.33 11.38
N VAL A 254 5.80 -17.30 11.20
CA VAL A 254 4.64 -17.35 10.30
C VAL A 254 5.06 -17.77 8.90
N GLY A 255 6.05 -17.09 8.29
CA GLY A 255 6.52 -17.44 6.95
C GLY A 255 7.01 -18.89 6.82
N ALA A 256 7.77 -19.36 7.81
CA ALA A 256 8.29 -20.74 7.84
C ALA A 256 7.16 -21.77 8.01
N ILE A 257 6.27 -21.58 8.98
CA ILE A 257 5.16 -22.50 9.26
C ILE A 257 4.16 -22.51 8.10
N SER A 258 3.87 -21.36 7.50
CA SER A 258 3.00 -21.27 6.31
C SER A 258 3.59 -22.06 5.13
N SER A 259 4.91 -21.98 4.90
CA SER A 259 5.58 -22.79 3.87
C SER A 259 5.43 -24.29 4.13
N PHE A 260 5.67 -24.76 5.35
CA PHE A 260 5.47 -26.17 5.70
C PHE A 260 4.01 -26.61 5.57
N THR A 261 3.07 -25.72 5.91
CA THR A 261 1.63 -25.97 5.79
C THR A 261 1.23 -26.13 4.33
N LEU A 262 1.67 -25.23 3.44
CA LEU A 262 1.42 -25.33 2.00
C LEU A 262 2.07 -26.57 1.38
N ALA A 263 3.31 -26.86 1.75
CA ALA A 263 4.04 -28.02 1.24
C ALA A 263 3.33 -29.34 1.59
N ARG A 264 2.70 -29.42 2.77
CA ARG A 264 1.94 -30.59 3.19
C ARG A 264 0.57 -30.68 2.52
N ASN A 265 -0.07 -29.54 2.28
CA ASN A 265 -1.35 -29.48 1.61
C ASN A 265 -1.40 -28.25 0.71
N ARG A 266 -1.30 -28.47 -0.62
CA ARG A 266 -1.35 -27.40 -1.63
C ARG A 266 -2.61 -26.53 -1.54
N TYR A 267 -3.63 -27.02 -0.87
CA TYR A 267 -4.90 -26.33 -0.68
C TYR A 267 -4.94 -25.44 0.55
N ALA A 268 -3.99 -25.55 1.47
CA ALA A 268 -3.87 -24.70 2.65
C ALA A 268 -3.16 -23.37 2.31
N SER A 269 -3.63 -22.70 1.24
CA SER A 269 -3.00 -21.52 0.66
C SER A 269 -3.49 -20.20 1.23
N GLY A 270 -4.55 -20.20 2.03
CA GLY A 270 -5.19 -18.97 2.55
C GLY A 270 -4.27 -18.15 3.45
N ASN A 271 -3.62 -18.79 4.43
CA ASN A 271 -2.92 -18.09 5.53
C ASN A 271 -1.67 -17.27 5.14
N LEU A 272 -1.19 -17.30 3.89
CA LEU A 272 -0.12 -16.39 3.40
C LEU A 272 0.16 -16.58 1.91
N ALA A 273 0.14 -17.84 1.44
CA ALA A 273 0.71 -18.20 0.15
C ALA A 273 -0.07 -17.64 -1.06
N LEU A 274 -1.41 -17.65 -0.99
CA LEU A 274 -2.25 -17.07 -2.03
C LEU A 274 -2.20 -15.54 -2.00
N PRO A 275 -2.37 -14.86 -0.85
CA PRO A 275 -2.18 -13.41 -0.77
C PRO A 275 -0.80 -12.93 -1.25
N LEU A 276 0.28 -13.60 -0.86
CA LEU A 276 1.63 -13.24 -1.32
C LEU A 276 1.81 -13.45 -2.83
N ALA A 277 1.15 -14.44 -3.43
CA ALA A 277 1.22 -14.64 -4.87
C ALA A 277 0.48 -13.51 -5.64
N VAL A 278 -0.67 -13.08 -5.12
CA VAL A 278 -1.40 -11.90 -5.62
C VAL A 278 -0.56 -10.63 -5.46
N TRP A 279 0.12 -10.46 -4.32
CA TRP A 279 1.05 -9.37 -4.08
C TRP A 279 2.25 -9.38 -5.05
N GLN A 280 2.89 -10.54 -5.28
CA GLN A 280 3.96 -10.64 -6.28
C GLN A 280 3.46 -10.34 -7.69
N PHE A 281 2.21 -10.66 -8.00
CA PHE A 281 1.60 -10.27 -9.26
C PHE A 281 1.45 -8.75 -9.36
N SER A 282 0.93 -8.08 -8.33
CA SER A 282 0.75 -6.62 -8.32
C SER A 282 2.08 -5.86 -8.38
N CYS A 283 3.13 -6.37 -7.74
CA CYS A 283 4.49 -5.82 -7.82
C CYS A 283 5.19 -6.09 -9.16
N ARG A 284 4.52 -6.73 -10.13
CA ARG A 284 5.12 -7.14 -11.42
C ARG A 284 6.40 -7.97 -11.25
N SER A 285 6.49 -8.77 -10.18
CA SER A 285 7.64 -9.66 -9.94
C SER A 285 7.87 -10.57 -11.15
N HIS A 286 9.14 -10.80 -11.47
CA HIS A 286 9.51 -11.60 -12.62
C HIS A 286 8.99 -13.04 -12.48
N VAL A 287 8.59 -13.67 -13.58
CA VAL A 287 8.00 -15.03 -13.55
C VAL A 287 8.93 -16.07 -12.92
N ALA A 288 10.26 -15.91 -13.08
CA ALA A 288 11.24 -16.80 -12.46
C ALA A 288 11.23 -16.69 -10.94
N GLU A 289 11.10 -15.48 -10.40
CA GLU A 289 11.02 -15.22 -8.97
C GLU A 289 9.79 -15.90 -8.37
N LYS A 290 8.61 -15.68 -8.98
CA LYS A 290 7.36 -16.34 -8.59
C LYS A 290 7.48 -17.86 -8.60
N ARG A 291 8.12 -18.43 -9.63
CA ARG A 291 8.36 -19.89 -9.73
C ARG A 291 9.27 -20.40 -8.60
N ILE A 292 10.32 -19.67 -8.25
CA ILE A 292 11.23 -20.02 -7.15
C ILE A 292 10.49 -19.98 -5.81
N PHE A 293 9.79 -18.88 -5.52
CA PHE A 293 9.04 -18.75 -4.26
C PHE A 293 7.91 -19.79 -4.13
N SER A 294 7.27 -20.16 -5.23
CA SER A 294 6.27 -21.21 -5.22
C SER A 294 6.88 -22.59 -4.87
N ARG A 295 8.09 -22.89 -5.38
CA ARG A 295 8.82 -24.12 -5.02
C ARG A 295 9.31 -24.13 -3.58
N PHE A 296 9.63 -22.98 -3.01
CA PHE A 296 9.93 -22.85 -1.58
C PHE A 296 8.68 -22.88 -0.68
N GLY A 297 7.48 -23.01 -1.26
CA GLY A 297 6.23 -23.03 -0.51
C GLY A 297 5.80 -21.67 0.05
N PHE A 298 6.46 -20.59 -0.32
CA PHE A 298 6.11 -19.24 0.15
C PHE A 298 4.91 -18.66 -0.59
N THR A 299 4.70 -19.05 -1.85
CA THR A 299 3.59 -18.57 -2.69
C THR A 299 2.92 -19.73 -3.44
N VAL A 300 1.70 -19.50 -3.93
CA VAL A 300 1.10 -20.41 -4.92
C VAL A 300 1.72 -20.17 -6.32
N HIS A 301 1.47 -21.08 -7.25
CA HIS A 301 1.95 -20.94 -8.62
C HIS A 301 1.29 -19.73 -9.33
N ASP A 302 2.00 -19.11 -10.28
CA ASP A 302 1.51 -17.91 -11.01
C ASP A 302 0.16 -18.17 -11.71
N THR A 303 -0.08 -19.39 -12.22
CA THR A 303 -1.39 -19.76 -12.81
C THR A 303 -2.51 -19.76 -11.77
N THR A 304 -2.22 -20.18 -10.53
CA THR A 304 -3.20 -20.14 -9.43
C THR A 304 -3.45 -18.70 -8.99
N ALA A 305 -2.42 -17.85 -8.96
CA ALA A 305 -2.58 -16.43 -8.66
C ALA A 305 -3.44 -15.73 -9.72
N ARG A 306 -3.23 -16.02 -11.01
CA ARG A 306 -4.06 -15.49 -12.11
C ARG A 306 -5.51 -15.97 -12.03
N ALA A 307 -5.74 -17.27 -11.84
CA ALA A 307 -7.09 -17.79 -11.66
C ALA A 307 -7.80 -17.16 -10.45
N CYS A 308 -7.05 -16.86 -9.39
CA CYS A 308 -7.57 -16.12 -8.24
C CYS A 308 -7.95 -14.70 -8.65
N LEU A 309 -7.09 -13.97 -9.36
CA LEU A 309 -7.40 -12.62 -9.85
C LEU A 309 -8.63 -12.60 -10.75
N ASP A 310 -8.82 -13.61 -11.59
CA ASP A 310 -10.02 -13.75 -12.42
C ASP A 310 -11.26 -13.88 -11.53
N SER A 311 -11.25 -14.80 -10.54
CA SER A 311 -12.37 -14.95 -9.60
C SER A 311 -12.62 -13.73 -8.71
N LEU A 312 -11.56 -13.01 -8.31
CA LEU A 312 -11.66 -11.73 -7.59
C LEU A 312 -12.34 -10.65 -8.46
N SER A 313 -12.03 -10.64 -9.75
CA SER A 313 -12.61 -9.71 -10.72
C SER A 313 -14.08 -10.03 -10.96
N ASP A 314 -14.42 -11.31 -11.17
CA ASP A 314 -15.80 -11.77 -11.35
C ASP A 314 -16.66 -11.44 -10.13
N THR A 315 -16.18 -11.75 -8.92
CA THR A 315 -16.90 -11.46 -7.68
C THR A 315 -17.09 -9.95 -7.47
N GLY A 316 -16.07 -9.14 -7.79
CA GLY A 316 -16.15 -7.69 -7.72
C GLY A 316 -17.16 -7.10 -8.72
N LEU A 317 -17.17 -7.60 -9.96
CA LEU A 317 -18.13 -7.19 -10.98
C LEU A 317 -19.56 -7.60 -10.61
N GLU A 318 -19.76 -8.77 -10.01
CA GLU A 318 -21.08 -9.20 -9.55
C GLU A 318 -21.61 -8.32 -8.41
N LYS A 319 -20.77 -7.98 -7.43
CA LYS A 319 -21.13 -7.00 -6.38
C LYS A 319 -21.47 -5.62 -6.98
N LEU A 320 -20.71 -5.17 -7.97
CA LEU A 320 -20.99 -3.91 -8.69
C LEU A 320 -22.34 -3.95 -9.41
N ARG A 321 -22.59 -5.00 -10.20
CA ARG A 321 -23.86 -5.19 -10.93
C ARG A 321 -25.05 -5.24 -9.99
N GLN A 322 -24.93 -5.93 -8.86
CA GLN A 322 -25.98 -5.96 -7.84
C GLN A 322 -26.25 -4.55 -7.28
N SER A 323 -25.19 -3.83 -6.92
CA SER A 323 -25.32 -2.46 -6.40
C SER A 323 -25.99 -1.51 -7.42
N ILE A 324 -25.65 -1.64 -8.70
CA ILE A 324 -26.27 -0.88 -9.78
C ILE A 324 -27.74 -1.26 -9.95
N ALA A 325 -28.07 -2.55 -9.98
CA ALA A 325 -29.44 -3.03 -10.09
C ALA A 325 -30.31 -2.50 -8.94
N ASP A 326 -29.79 -2.51 -7.71
CA ASP A 326 -30.47 -1.98 -6.54
C ASP A 326 -30.73 -0.46 -6.66
N GLY A 327 -29.79 0.30 -7.23
CA GLY A 327 -29.95 1.73 -7.49
C GLY A 327 -30.98 2.01 -8.58
N ILE A 328 -30.93 1.27 -9.69
CA ILE A 328 -31.91 1.37 -10.79
C ILE A 328 -33.31 1.06 -10.29
N ALA A 329 -33.47 0.06 -9.42
CA ALA A 329 -34.77 -0.25 -8.80
C ALA A 329 -35.34 0.91 -7.98
N ARG A 330 -34.49 1.84 -7.51
CA ARG A 330 -34.88 3.10 -6.84
C ARG A 330 -34.98 4.30 -7.80
N GLY A 331 -34.68 4.12 -9.09
CA GLY A 331 -34.59 5.21 -10.06
C GLY A 331 -33.37 6.11 -9.87
N GLU A 332 -32.27 5.57 -9.32
CA GLU A 332 -31.06 6.31 -8.97
C GLU A 332 -29.83 5.75 -9.69
N MET A 333 -29.00 6.64 -10.25
CA MET A 333 -27.66 6.27 -10.68
C MET A 333 -26.70 6.32 -9.48
N VAL A 334 -26.20 5.15 -9.09
CA VAL A 334 -25.34 4.97 -7.89
C VAL A 334 -23.86 4.83 -8.22
N TRP A 335 -23.51 4.63 -9.49
CA TRP A 335 -22.13 4.47 -9.93
C TRP A 335 -21.89 5.33 -11.18
N GLN A 336 -20.69 5.90 -11.28
CA GLN A 336 -20.13 6.44 -12.51
C GLN A 336 -18.90 5.63 -12.91
N TYR A 337 -18.33 5.86 -14.08
CA TYR A 337 -17.02 5.31 -14.42
C TYR A 337 -16.15 6.33 -15.12
N THR A 338 -14.85 6.30 -14.83
CA THR A 338 -13.82 7.08 -15.51
C THR A 338 -13.01 6.16 -16.42
N LEU A 339 -12.59 6.61 -17.61
CA LEU A 339 -11.86 5.80 -18.59
C LEU A 339 -10.68 6.53 -19.22
N ASP A 340 -9.54 5.84 -19.36
CA ASP A 340 -8.30 6.37 -19.95
C ASP A 340 -7.64 5.36 -20.88
N ASN A 341 -6.69 5.83 -21.68
CA ASN A 341 -5.87 4.93 -22.48
C ASN A 341 -4.92 4.15 -21.59
N VAL A 342 -4.71 2.91 -21.99
CA VAL A 342 -3.62 2.08 -21.48
C VAL A 342 -2.72 1.72 -22.64
N GLN A 343 -1.43 1.98 -22.44
CA GLN A 343 -0.41 1.78 -23.44
C GLN A 343 0.70 0.91 -22.86
N GLN A 344 1.07 -0.14 -23.58
CA GLN A 344 2.21 -0.98 -23.23
C GLN A 344 3.15 -1.09 -24.42
N PHE A 345 4.36 -0.57 -24.26
CA PHE A 345 5.43 -0.75 -25.23
C PHE A 345 6.08 -2.13 -25.03
N CYS A 346 5.72 -3.09 -25.87
CA CYS A 346 6.30 -4.43 -25.85
C CYS A 346 7.60 -4.44 -26.64
N ARG A 347 8.73 -4.24 -25.95
CA ARG A 347 10.07 -4.36 -26.53
C ARG A 347 10.36 -5.81 -26.94
N GLN A 348 10.74 -6.03 -28.20
CA GLN A 348 11.23 -7.31 -28.68
C GLN A 348 12.69 -7.48 -28.28
N ARG A 349 12.96 -8.39 -27.34
CA ARG A 349 14.33 -8.73 -26.90
C ARG A 349 15.01 -9.77 -27.80
N ASP A 350 14.25 -10.40 -28.69
CA ASP A 350 14.73 -11.41 -29.62
C ASP A 350 14.93 -10.78 -31.00
N LEU A 351 16.18 -10.61 -31.42
CA LEU A 351 16.61 -9.90 -32.65
C LEU A 351 16.35 -10.69 -33.95
N ARG A 352 15.52 -11.73 -33.91
CA ARG A 352 15.15 -12.49 -35.12
C ARG A 352 14.35 -11.62 -36.08
N LEU A 353 14.60 -11.83 -37.37
CA LEU A 353 13.92 -11.11 -38.46
C LEU A 353 12.40 -11.18 -38.32
N GLY A 354 11.73 -10.05 -38.52
CA GLY A 354 10.26 -9.93 -38.47
C GLY A 354 9.67 -9.67 -37.09
N ARG A 355 10.48 -9.55 -36.02
CA ARG A 355 10.02 -9.11 -34.70
C ARG A 355 10.35 -7.63 -34.50
N GLN A 356 9.31 -6.82 -34.36
CA GLN A 356 9.41 -5.39 -34.10
C GLN A 356 8.78 -5.05 -32.75
N ASP A 357 9.26 -3.98 -32.14
CA ASP A 357 8.61 -3.41 -30.97
C ASP A 357 7.16 -3.07 -31.30
N VAL A 358 6.24 -3.49 -30.43
CA VAL A 358 4.79 -3.26 -30.62
C VAL A 358 4.29 -2.39 -29.49
N LEU A 359 3.71 -1.24 -29.83
CA LEU A 359 2.89 -0.48 -28.89
C LEU A 359 1.49 -1.08 -28.87
N LYS A 360 1.15 -1.77 -27.78
CA LYS A 360 -0.22 -2.20 -27.52
C LYS A 360 -0.98 -1.02 -26.92
N VAL A 361 -2.11 -0.71 -27.53
CA VAL A 361 -3.01 0.36 -27.09
C VAL A 361 -4.35 -0.28 -26.75
N GLY A 362 -4.99 0.21 -25.69
CA GLY A 362 -6.33 -0.15 -25.28
C GLY A 362 -6.91 0.91 -24.36
N CYS A 363 -8.07 0.63 -23.78
CA CYS A 363 -8.70 1.47 -22.77
C CYS A 363 -8.88 0.70 -21.46
N ALA A 364 -8.78 1.42 -20.34
CA ALA A 364 -9.14 0.91 -19.02
C ALA A 364 -10.17 1.85 -18.39
N ALA A 365 -11.04 1.29 -17.55
CA ALA A 365 -12.00 2.08 -16.80
C ALA A 365 -12.08 1.65 -15.34
N THR A 366 -12.48 2.58 -14.49
CA THR A 366 -12.74 2.35 -13.07
C THR A 366 -14.12 2.89 -12.74
N ALA A 367 -15.00 2.02 -12.24
CA ALA A 367 -16.28 2.42 -11.69
C ALA A 367 -16.08 3.03 -10.30
N ILE A 368 -16.79 4.10 -10.01
CA ILE A 368 -16.69 4.91 -8.79
C ILE A 368 -18.10 5.03 -8.19
N LEU A 369 -18.25 4.66 -6.93
CA LEU A 369 -19.51 4.78 -6.20
C LEU A 369 -19.83 6.27 -6.00
N LEU A 370 -21.06 6.65 -6.33
CA LEU A 370 -21.60 7.98 -6.14
C LEU A 370 -22.23 8.08 -4.74
N GLU A 371 -21.62 8.87 -3.87
CA GLU A 371 -22.11 9.13 -2.51
C GLU A 371 -22.63 10.58 -2.40
N ASP A 372 -23.60 10.80 -1.51
CA ASP A 372 -24.21 12.11 -1.24
C ASP A 372 -24.82 12.82 -2.47
N CYS A 373 -25.34 12.06 -3.44
CA CYS A 373 -26.04 12.64 -4.57
C CYS A 373 -27.47 13.08 -4.18
N ALA A 374 -27.85 14.28 -4.62
CA ALA A 374 -29.22 14.76 -4.43
C ALA A 374 -30.23 13.86 -5.17
N PRO A 375 -31.43 13.63 -4.62
CA PRO A 375 -32.47 12.88 -5.32
C PRO A 375 -32.76 13.48 -6.70
N GLY A 376 -32.80 12.64 -7.73
CA GLY A 376 -33.03 13.08 -9.11
C GLY A 376 -31.85 13.77 -9.81
N ALA A 377 -30.66 13.84 -9.19
CA ALA A 377 -29.48 14.50 -9.79
C ALA A 377 -29.07 13.94 -11.16
N PHE A 378 -29.44 12.69 -11.46
CA PHE A 378 -29.15 12.00 -12.71
C PHE A 378 -30.39 11.77 -13.58
N ASN A 379 -31.42 12.59 -13.45
CA ASN A 379 -32.63 12.50 -14.28
C ASN A 379 -32.36 12.98 -15.71
N LEU A 380 -32.59 12.10 -16.69
CA LEU A 380 -32.36 12.41 -18.11
C LEU A 380 -33.31 13.49 -18.64
N GLN A 381 -34.59 13.44 -18.25
CA GLN A 381 -35.59 14.37 -18.77
C GLN A 381 -35.31 15.80 -18.29
N ASP A 382 -35.01 15.99 -17.00
CA ASP A 382 -34.62 17.31 -16.47
C ASP A 382 -33.40 17.88 -17.23
N HIS A 383 -32.40 17.04 -17.51
CA HIS A 383 -31.25 17.46 -18.31
C HIS A 383 -31.65 17.88 -19.73
N LEU A 384 -32.45 17.06 -20.42
CA LEU A 384 -32.91 17.37 -21.78
C LEU A 384 -33.76 18.63 -21.83
N ASP A 385 -34.66 18.83 -20.86
CA ASP A 385 -35.50 20.03 -20.75
C ASP A 385 -34.64 21.28 -20.59
N ARG A 386 -33.59 21.23 -19.75
CA ARG A 386 -32.62 22.32 -19.60
C ARG A 386 -31.80 22.58 -20.85
N VAL A 387 -31.37 21.52 -21.55
CA VAL A 387 -30.67 21.64 -22.83
C VAL A 387 -31.57 22.28 -23.89
N MET A 388 -32.85 21.90 -23.93
CA MET A 388 -33.85 22.46 -24.85
C MET A 388 -34.14 23.94 -24.59
N LYS A 389 -34.08 24.39 -23.34
CA LYS A 389 -34.20 25.82 -23.01
C LYS A 389 -33.05 26.66 -23.57
N GLN A 390 -31.94 26.03 -23.95
CA GLN A 390 -30.75 26.70 -24.48
C GLN A 390 -30.25 27.85 -23.59
N GLU A 391 -30.35 27.71 -22.27
CA GLU A 391 -29.98 28.76 -21.29
C GLU A 391 -28.51 29.20 -21.43
N ARG A 392 -27.66 28.34 -22.02
CA ARG A 392 -26.25 28.63 -22.31
C ARG A 392 -25.98 29.20 -23.71
N LYS A 393 -27.00 29.50 -24.50
CA LYS A 393 -26.84 30.04 -25.86
C LYS A 393 -26.08 31.37 -25.87
N ASP A 394 -26.35 32.20 -24.88
CA ASP A 394 -25.78 33.54 -24.74
C ASP A 394 -24.60 33.57 -23.75
N MET A 395 -24.09 32.40 -23.36
CA MET A 395 -22.93 32.27 -22.48
C MET A 395 -21.69 32.77 -23.20
N THR A 396 -21.05 33.81 -22.66
CA THR A 396 -19.81 34.40 -23.17
C THR A 396 -18.63 34.04 -22.28
N THR A 397 -17.42 34.35 -22.74
CA THR A 397 -16.22 34.26 -21.89
C THR A 397 -16.34 35.16 -20.67
N ASP A 398 -16.95 36.34 -20.81
CA ASP A 398 -17.12 37.31 -19.72
C ASP A 398 -18.16 36.82 -18.71
N SER A 399 -19.23 36.15 -19.16
CA SER A 399 -20.19 35.54 -18.24
C SER A 399 -19.57 34.39 -17.47
N LEU A 400 -18.75 33.55 -18.12
CA LEU A 400 -18.01 32.47 -17.46
C LEU A 400 -16.98 33.01 -16.47
N TYR A 401 -16.25 34.06 -16.85
CA TYR A 401 -15.31 34.75 -15.97
C TYR A 401 -16.04 35.32 -14.75
N SER A 402 -17.22 35.91 -14.95
CA SER A 402 -18.02 36.49 -13.87
C SER A 402 -18.67 35.44 -12.95
N ASP A 403 -18.86 34.21 -13.44
CA ASP A 403 -19.38 33.07 -12.66
C ASP A 403 -18.33 32.46 -11.71
N ILE A 404 -17.05 32.80 -11.91
CA ILE A 404 -15.97 32.40 -11.01
C ILE A 404 -16.07 33.21 -9.72
N ASP A 405 -16.06 32.51 -8.58
CA ASP A 405 -15.97 33.12 -7.25
C ASP A 405 -14.54 33.62 -6.99
N TRP A 406 -14.22 34.76 -7.61
CA TRP A 406 -12.91 35.41 -7.52
C TRP A 406 -12.55 35.81 -6.10
N ASP A 407 -13.53 36.21 -5.29
CA ASP A 407 -13.30 36.56 -3.90
C ASP A 407 -12.79 35.34 -3.12
N TYR A 408 -13.42 34.18 -3.27
CA TYR A 408 -12.93 32.94 -2.67
C TYR A 408 -11.53 32.57 -3.18
N ILE A 409 -11.28 32.64 -4.50
CA ILE A 409 -9.96 32.30 -5.07
C ILE A 409 -8.88 33.22 -4.51
N HIS A 410 -9.13 34.53 -4.43
CA HIS A 410 -8.18 35.50 -3.87
C HIS A 410 -7.95 35.28 -2.37
N GLU A 411 -8.99 34.98 -1.59
CA GLU A 411 -8.87 34.66 -0.16
C GLU A 411 -8.03 33.41 0.08
N LEU A 412 -8.28 32.36 -0.69
CA LEU A 412 -7.54 31.10 -0.61
C LEU A 412 -6.08 31.29 -1.07
N THR A 413 -5.86 32.04 -2.14
CA THR A 413 -4.50 32.40 -2.61
C THR A 413 -3.73 33.17 -1.55
N ALA A 414 -4.37 34.16 -0.92
CA ALA A 414 -3.75 34.91 0.17
C ALA A 414 -3.37 34.00 1.35
N LEU A 415 -4.23 33.02 1.69
CA LEU A 415 -3.94 32.06 2.75
C LEU A 415 -2.75 31.15 2.40
N HIS A 416 -2.62 30.73 1.13
CA HIS A 416 -1.43 30.00 0.65
C HIS A 416 -0.16 30.85 0.67
N TRP A 417 -0.24 32.15 0.38
CA TRP A 417 0.91 33.06 0.51
C TRP A 417 1.38 33.21 1.96
N VAL A 418 0.45 33.24 2.92
CA VAL A 418 0.78 33.17 4.36
C VAL A 418 1.41 31.84 4.70
N ARG A 419 0.90 30.72 4.15
CA ARG A 419 1.48 29.40 4.36
C ARG A 419 2.94 29.33 3.93
N ILE A 420 3.25 29.84 2.75
CA ILE A 420 4.64 29.88 2.22
C ILE A 420 5.55 30.66 3.19
N LEU A 421 5.11 31.83 3.66
CA LEU A 421 5.87 32.63 4.63
C LEU A 421 6.08 31.89 5.96
N VAL A 422 5.03 31.25 6.50
CA VAL A 422 5.06 30.50 7.77
C VAL A 422 5.90 29.21 7.68
N GLU A 423 5.95 28.58 6.52
CA GLU A 423 6.79 27.42 6.27
C GLU A 423 8.26 27.81 6.13
N PHE A 424 8.54 28.95 5.48
CA PHE A 424 9.88 29.49 5.27
C PHE A 424 10.52 30.08 6.54
N LEU A 425 9.76 30.82 7.35
CA LEU A 425 10.26 31.49 8.56
C LEU A 425 10.09 30.63 9.81
N PRO A 426 11.19 30.18 10.46
CA PRO A 426 11.10 29.39 11.69
C PRO A 426 10.37 30.11 12.83
N GLN A 427 10.48 31.44 12.89
CA GLN A 427 9.87 32.28 13.92
C GLN A 427 8.33 32.21 13.90
N LEU A 428 7.72 31.96 12.73
CA LEU A 428 6.27 31.86 12.55
C LEU A 428 5.73 30.43 12.75
N ALA A 429 6.59 29.45 13.06
CA ALA A 429 6.18 28.06 13.26
C ALA A 429 4.99 27.85 14.24
N PRO A 430 4.83 28.65 15.33
CA PRO A 430 3.66 28.54 16.20
C PRO A 430 2.31 28.77 15.51
N LEU A 431 2.29 29.56 14.41
CA LEU A 431 1.06 29.87 13.67
C LEU A 431 0.58 28.71 12.78
N ARG A 432 1.41 27.68 12.55
CA ARG A 432 1.07 26.54 11.66
C ARG A 432 -0.22 25.83 12.08
N LEU A 433 -0.45 25.67 13.37
CA LEU A 433 -1.66 24.99 13.86
C LEU A 433 -2.92 25.80 13.56
N GLN A 434 -2.87 27.12 13.80
CA GLN A 434 -3.98 28.04 13.52
C GLN A 434 -4.24 28.13 12.02
N LEU A 435 -3.18 28.28 11.21
CA LEU A 435 -3.26 28.31 9.75
C LEU A 435 -3.91 27.04 9.19
N ASN A 436 -3.49 25.86 9.66
CA ASN A 436 -4.11 24.60 9.29
C ASN A 436 -5.59 24.56 9.69
N ALA A 437 -5.95 25.05 10.88
CA ALA A 437 -7.36 25.13 11.28
C ALA A 437 -8.17 26.04 10.34
N THR A 438 -7.60 27.17 9.89
CA THR A 438 -8.23 28.07 8.92
C THR A 438 -8.47 27.39 7.57
N PHE A 439 -7.51 26.63 7.04
CA PHE A 439 -7.71 25.84 5.81
C PHE A 439 -8.85 24.84 5.93
N HIS A 440 -9.09 24.29 7.12
CA HIS A 440 -10.15 23.33 7.40
C HIS A 440 -11.49 23.97 7.83
N SER A 441 -11.57 25.30 7.86
CA SER A 441 -12.79 26.03 8.20
C SER A 441 -13.83 25.92 7.08
N ASP A 442 -15.10 26.10 7.46
CA ASP A 442 -16.23 26.08 6.51
C ASP A 442 -16.14 27.20 5.46
N LYS A 443 -15.45 28.30 5.77
CA LYS A 443 -15.26 29.43 4.84
C LYS A 443 -14.25 29.08 3.74
N MET A 444 -13.19 28.34 4.07
CA MET A 444 -12.08 28.05 3.13
C MET A 444 -12.26 26.73 2.40
N THR A 445 -13.09 25.82 2.92
CA THR A 445 -13.23 24.49 2.33
C THR A 445 -14.45 24.39 1.42
N LYS A 446 -14.24 24.25 0.10
CA LYS A 446 -15.31 23.86 -0.83
C LYS A 446 -15.26 22.36 -1.10
N ARG A 447 -16.40 21.66 -0.96
CA ARG A 447 -16.57 20.24 -1.32
C ARG A 447 -15.57 19.28 -0.63
N ARG A 448 -15.34 19.46 0.67
CA ARG A 448 -14.47 18.57 1.46
C ARG A 448 -14.99 17.13 1.41
N LEU A 449 -14.12 16.17 1.14
CA LEU A 449 -14.44 14.77 1.40
C LEU A 449 -14.62 14.58 2.93
N PRO A 450 -15.72 13.97 3.40
CA PRO A 450 -15.92 13.74 4.82
C PRO A 450 -14.77 12.97 5.47
N PRO A 451 -14.43 13.28 6.74
CA PRO A 451 -13.33 12.62 7.43
C PRO A 451 -13.56 11.11 7.49
N ASN A 452 -12.50 10.34 7.23
CA ASN A 452 -12.50 8.88 7.16
C ASN A 452 -13.28 8.24 5.99
N ARG A 453 -13.91 9.03 5.10
CA ARG A 453 -14.52 8.47 3.89
C ARG A 453 -13.42 8.01 2.92
N LYS A 454 -13.60 6.80 2.39
CA LYS A 454 -12.80 6.27 1.29
C LYS A 454 -13.72 6.06 0.10
N THR A 455 -13.36 6.64 -1.04
CA THR A 455 -14.07 6.40 -2.29
C THR A 455 -14.04 4.91 -2.60
N VAL A 456 -15.22 4.33 -2.79
CA VAL A 456 -15.36 2.94 -3.21
C VAL A 456 -15.20 2.90 -4.72
N VAL A 457 -14.27 2.06 -5.18
CA VAL A 457 -13.94 1.91 -6.60
C VAL A 457 -13.93 0.45 -6.99
N GLN A 458 -14.33 0.16 -8.22
CA GLN A 458 -14.28 -1.16 -8.84
C GLN A 458 -13.61 -1.05 -10.21
N PRO A 459 -12.40 -1.62 -10.41
CA PRO A 459 -11.79 -1.69 -11.72
C PRO A 459 -12.65 -2.49 -12.69
N LEU A 460 -12.76 -2.01 -13.93
CA LEU A 460 -13.40 -2.70 -15.04
C LEU A 460 -12.33 -3.38 -15.90
N GLY A 461 -12.70 -4.47 -16.57
CA GLY A 461 -11.84 -5.19 -17.50
C GLY A 461 -11.46 -4.31 -18.69
N THR A 462 -10.17 -4.28 -19.04
CA THR A 462 -9.65 -3.49 -20.16
C THR A 462 -10.11 -4.02 -21.50
N ASN A 463 -10.26 -3.15 -22.50
CA ASN A 463 -10.50 -3.53 -23.89
C ASN A 463 -9.39 -2.99 -24.82
N ALA A 464 -9.32 -3.54 -26.04
CA ALA A 464 -8.30 -3.18 -27.03
C ALA A 464 -8.71 -2.01 -27.94
N GLU A 465 -9.75 -1.27 -27.54
CA GLU A 465 -10.28 -0.17 -28.32
C GLU A 465 -9.38 1.07 -28.22
N ARG A 466 -9.54 1.97 -29.20
CA ARG A 466 -8.82 3.24 -29.24
C ARG A 466 -9.79 4.38 -29.00
N GLU A 467 -9.75 4.95 -27.81
CA GLU A 467 -10.58 6.08 -27.39
C GLU A 467 -10.49 7.33 -28.29
N THR A 468 -9.37 7.54 -28.97
CA THR A 468 -9.21 8.70 -29.85
C THR A 468 -10.02 8.56 -31.15
N GLU A 469 -10.36 7.32 -31.52
CA GLU A 469 -11.19 7.01 -32.69
C GLU A 469 -12.67 7.02 -32.28
N THR A 470 -13.52 7.71 -33.05
CA THR A 470 -14.95 7.85 -32.72
C THR A 470 -15.66 6.50 -32.52
N GLN A 471 -15.40 5.52 -33.40
CA GLN A 471 -15.98 4.19 -33.26
C GLN A 471 -15.34 3.39 -32.11
N GLY A 472 -14.02 3.57 -31.90
CA GLY A 472 -13.30 2.91 -30.81
C GLY A 472 -13.82 3.35 -29.44
N MET A 473 -13.97 4.66 -29.23
CA MET A 473 -14.61 5.22 -28.03
C MET A 473 -16.03 4.69 -27.82
N MET A 474 -16.85 4.63 -28.87
CA MET A 474 -18.21 4.11 -28.78
C MET A 474 -18.21 2.65 -28.28
N ARG A 475 -17.38 1.79 -28.88
CA ARG A 475 -17.27 0.38 -28.46
C ARG A 475 -16.70 0.23 -27.06
N ALA A 476 -15.70 1.05 -26.69
CA ALA A 476 -15.11 1.04 -25.35
C ALA A 476 -16.16 1.36 -24.27
N MET A 477 -16.94 2.42 -24.46
CA MET A 477 -17.99 2.82 -23.52
C MET A 477 -19.08 1.75 -23.38
N LEU A 478 -19.57 1.20 -24.50
CA LEU A 478 -20.59 0.15 -24.48
C LEU A 478 -20.09 -1.14 -23.81
N ASP A 479 -18.81 -1.49 -24.00
CA ASP A 479 -18.19 -2.62 -23.32
C ASP A 479 -18.13 -2.40 -21.80
N PHE A 480 -17.65 -1.24 -21.32
CA PHE A 480 -17.62 -0.94 -19.89
C PHE A 480 -19.01 -0.90 -19.26
N GLU A 481 -20.00 -0.32 -19.95
CA GLU A 481 -21.39 -0.30 -19.52
C GLU A 481 -21.99 -1.71 -19.45
N ALA A 482 -21.70 -2.58 -20.42
CA ALA A 482 -22.11 -3.98 -20.37
C ALA A 482 -21.45 -4.72 -19.20
N GLN A 483 -20.19 -4.44 -18.88
CA GLN A 483 -19.53 -4.99 -17.69
C GLN A 483 -20.23 -4.55 -16.40
N MET A 484 -20.70 -3.30 -16.33
CA MET A 484 -21.48 -2.75 -15.22
C MET A 484 -22.93 -3.26 -15.16
N GLY A 485 -23.45 -3.90 -16.22
CA GLY A 485 -24.85 -4.30 -16.32
C GLY A 485 -25.79 -3.18 -16.75
N LEU A 486 -25.27 -2.14 -17.41
CA LEU A 486 -26.02 -0.98 -17.90
C LEU A 486 -26.43 -1.17 -19.37
N ASP A 487 -27.56 -1.83 -19.59
CA ASP A 487 -28.19 -1.94 -20.91
C ASP A 487 -29.17 -0.78 -21.21
N GLU A 488 -29.82 -0.83 -22.38
CA GLU A 488 -30.79 0.19 -22.85
C GLU A 488 -31.93 0.38 -21.84
N LYS A 489 -32.39 -0.70 -21.19
CA LYS A 489 -33.50 -0.67 -20.23
C LYS A 489 -33.04 -0.16 -18.87
N ALA A 490 -31.89 -0.62 -18.39
CA ALA A 490 -31.27 -0.18 -17.14
C ALA A 490 -31.02 1.33 -17.10
N MET A 491 -30.70 1.91 -18.26
CA MET A 491 -30.39 3.33 -18.43
C MET A 491 -31.60 4.21 -18.82
N GLU A 492 -32.81 3.64 -18.88
CA GLU A 492 -34.01 4.39 -19.27
C GLU A 492 -34.28 5.53 -18.27
N GLY A 493 -34.32 6.76 -18.78
CA GLY A 493 -34.57 7.96 -17.95
C GLY A 493 -33.41 8.40 -17.04
N LEU A 494 -32.26 7.70 -17.08
CA LEU A 494 -31.10 7.99 -16.24
C LEU A 494 -29.93 8.57 -17.04
N ILE A 495 -29.08 9.33 -16.36
CA ILE A 495 -27.80 9.83 -16.86
C ILE A 495 -26.67 9.04 -16.21
N ILE A 496 -25.65 8.72 -17.00
CA ILE A 496 -24.35 8.34 -16.49
C ILE A 496 -23.33 9.43 -16.80
N THR A 497 -22.61 9.86 -15.76
CA THR A 497 -21.44 10.71 -15.93
C THR A 497 -20.26 9.83 -16.30
N VAL A 498 -19.52 10.26 -17.31
CA VAL A 498 -18.28 9.60 -17.74
C VAL A 498 -17.19 10.66 -17.67
N PRO A 499 -16.55 10.86 -16.50
CA PRO A 499 -15.30 11.61 -16.43
C PRO A 499 -14.31 10.99 -17.41
N ILE A 500 -13.76 11.82 -18.29
CA ILE A 500 -12.82 11.39 -19.31
C ILE A 500 -11.50 12.09 -19.02
N TRP A 501 -10.40 11.35 -19.15
CA TRP A 501 -9.10 11.81 -18.70
C TRP A 501 -8.59 12.97 -19.56
N ASP A 502 -8.46 12.77 -20.87
CA ASP A 502 -7.89 13.77 -21.76
C ASP A 502 -8.90 14.48 -22.68
N GLY A 503 -8.47 15.61 -23.26
CA GLY A 503 -9.30 16.40 -24.16
C GLY A 503 -9.61 15.69 -25.49
N ALA A 504 -8.75 14.77 -25.94
CA ALA A 504 -8.95 14.03 -27.18
C ALA A 504 -10.11 13.04 -27.05
N SER A 505 -10.20 12.34 -25.92
CA SER A 505 -11.28 11.42 -25.59
C SER A 505 -12.61 12.16 -25.40
N ILE A 506 -12.59 13.35 -24.78
CA ILE A 506 -13.80 14.21 -24.70
C ILE A 506 -14.28 14.60 -26.09
N ALA A 507 -13.38 15.04 -26.96
CA ALA A 507 -13.71 15.37 -28.34
C ALA A 507 -14.28 14.16 -29.09
N ALA A 508 -13.74 12.95 -28.87
CA ALA A 508 -14.27 11.72 -29.44
C ALA A 508 -15.71 11.44 -28.98
N MET A 509 -16.00 11.58 -27.68
CA MET A 509 -17.35 11.42 -27.15
C MET A 509 -18.34 12.44 -27.73
N TRP A 510 -17.94 13.71 -27.86
CA TRP A 510 -18.78 14.72 -28.50
C TRP A 510 -19.04 14.41 -29.99
N ARG A 511 -18.07 13.86 -30.72
CA ARG A 511 -18.28 13.39 -32.09
C ARG A 511 -19.31 12.27 -32.15
N ILE A 512 -19.27 11.30 -31.22
CA ILE A 512 -20.29 10.23 -31.15
C ILE A 512 -21.68 10.84 -30.98
N LYS A 513 -21.86 11.71 -29.98
CA LYS A 513 -23.15 12.38 -29.72
C LYS A 513 -23.63 13.18 -30.93
N LYS A 514 -22.73 13.86 -31.65
CA LYS A 514 -23.06 14.60 -32.86
C LYS A 514 -23.54 13.67 -33.98
N TYR A 515 -22.83 12.58 -34.25
CA TYR A 515 -23.18 11.64 -35.32
C TYR A 515 -24.46 10.85 -35.03
N LEU A 516 -24.71 10.51 -33.75
CA LEU A 516 -25.88 9.73 -33.33
C LEU A 516 -27.07 10.63 -32.92
N SER A 517 -26.93 11.95 -33.01
CA SER A 517 -27.94 12.91 -32.56
C SER A 517 -29.30 12.78 -33.23
N ALA A 518 -29.36 12.23 -34.46
CA ALA A 518 -30.60 12.01 -35.21
C ALA A 518 -31.37 10.75 -34.76
N HIS A 519 -30.76 9.88 -33.96
CA HIS A 519 -31.40 8.65 -33.51
C HIS A 519 -32.57 8.98 -32.56
N PRO A 520 -33.77 8.39 -32.72
CA PRO A 520 -34.92 8.71 -31.87
C PRO A 520 -34.69 8.29 -30.42
N ASP A 521 -34.20 7.06 -30.21
CA ASP A 521 -33.90 6.54 -28.88
C ASP A 521 -32.72 7.28 -28.20
N HIS A 522 -32.88 7.61 -26.91
CA HIS A 522 -31.91 8.39 -26.14
C HIS A 522 -30.64 7.62 -25.81
N TYR A 523 -30.73 6.32 -25.59
CA TYR A 523 -29.58 5.47 -25.29
C TYR A 523 -28.69 5.33 -26.52
N LYS A 524 -29.26 5.01 -27.68
CA LYS A 524 -28.56 4.88 -28.97
C LYS A 524 -28.05 6.22 -29.50
N ALA A 525 -28.71 7.33 -29.16
CA ALA A 525 -28.22 8.68 -29.45
C ALA A 525 -27.09 9.15 -28.50
N PHE A 526 -26.72 8.35 -27.50
CA PHE A 526 -25.74 8.73 -26.46
C PHE A 526 -26.13 9.99 -25.68
N ARG A 527 -27.43 10.33 -25.60
CA ARG A 527 -27.91 11.54 -24.91
C ARG A 527 -27.77 11.42 -23.39
N ASN A 528 -27.92 10.20 -22.86
CA ASN A 528 -27.78 9.83 -21.46
C ASN A 528 -26.34 9.76 -20.93
N ARG A 529 -25.33 9.98 -21.78
CA ARG A 529 -23.92 10.00 -21.37
C ARG A 529 -23.41 11.43 -21.37
N VAL A 530 -22.98 11.92 -20.21
CA VAL A 530 -22.57 13.32 -20.02
C VAL A 530 -21.08 13.35 -19.62
N PRO A 531 -20.20 13.96 -20.43
CA PRO A 531 -18.82 14.21 -20.03
C PRO A 531 -18.77 15.46 -19.15
N PRO A 532 -18.36 15.36 -17.86
CA PRO A 532 -18.27 16.51 -16.98
C PRO A 532 -17.08 17.43 -17.30
N GLY A 533 -16.05 16.92 -18.00
CA GLY A 533 -14.82 17.65 -18.35
C GLY A 533 -13.59 16.75 -18.27
N PRO A 534 -12.39 17.26 -18.60
CA PRO A 534 -11.13 16.54 -18.44
C PRO A 534 -10.81 16.34 -16.97
N GLU A 535 -10.17 15.23 -16.63
CA GLU A 535 -9.69 14.99 -15.27
C GLU A 535 -8.72 16.10 -14.80
N ILE A 536 -8.72 16.37 -13.50
CA ILE A 536 -7.99 17.51 -12.89
C ILE A 536 -6.50 17.45 -13.24
N TRP A 537 -5.92 16.25 -13.28
CA TRP A 537 -4.51 16.06 -13.63
C TRP A 537 -4.19 16.52 -15.06
N HIS A 538 -5.00 16.15 -16.05
CA HIS A 538 -4.80 16.57 -17.44
C HIS A 538 -5.01 18.06 -17.62
N THR A 539 -5.97 18.64 -16.89
CA THR A 539 -6.18 20.09 -16.86
C THR A 539 -4.92 20.80 -16.33
N ARG A 540 -4.37 20.31 -15.22
CA ARG A 540 -3.12 20.82 -14.64
C ARG A 540 -1.93 20.68 -15.59
N TRP A 541 -1.79 19.55 -16.26
CA TRP A 541 -0.69 19.36 -17.23
C TRP A 541 -0.82 20.29 -18.42
N THR A 542 -2.03 20.47 -18.95
CA THR A 542 -2.31 21.42 -20.04
C THR A 542 -1.94 22.84 -19.62
N GLN A 543 -2.30 23.26 -18.40
CA GLN A 543 -1.89 24.56 -17.91
C GLN A 543 -0.38 24.68 -17.74
N LEU A 544 0.31 23.67 -17.19
CA LEU A 544 1.77 23.68 -17.09
C LEU A 544 2.43 23.84 -18.47
N ASN A 545 1.89 23.21 -19.51
CA ASN A 545 2.33 23.43 -20.89
C ASN A 545 2.09 24.88 -21.33
N SER A 546 0.91 25.46 -21.04
CA SER A 546 0.60 26.86 -21.35
C SER A 546 1.54 27.84 -20.65
N ILE A 547 1.74 27.70 -19.33
CA ILE A 547 2.66 28.53 -18.54
C ILE A 547 4.09 28.36 -19.03
N SER A 548 4.52 27.14 -19.36
CA SER A 548 5.85 26.88 -19.93
C SER A 548 6.02 27.56 -21.30
N ALA A 549 5.01 27.52 -22.15
CA ALA A 549 5.07 28.16 -23.46
C ALA A 549 5.10 29.69 -23.35
N ASN A 550 4.40 30.26 -22.37
CA ASN A 550 4.21 31.71 -22.25
C ASN A 550 5.26 32.41 -21.38
N CYS A 551 5.67 31.80 -20.25
CA CYS A 551 6.46 32.48 -19.21
C CYS A 551 7.94 32.07 -19.17
N TYR A 552 8.33 30.97 -19.82
CA TYR A 552 9.69 30.43 -19.67
C TYR A 552 10.76 31.28 -20.39
N GLY A 553 10.37 32.01 -21.44
CA GLY A 553 11.27 32.82 -22.26
C GLY A 553 12.31 32.00 -23.03
N SER A 554 13.20 32.65 -23.79
CA SER A 554 14.36 31.99 -24.41
C SER A 554 15.49 31.75 -23.39
N SER A 555 16.46 30.88 -23.69
CA SER A 555 17.64 30.71 -22.82
C SER A 555 18.47 32.00 -22.70
N SER A 556 18.45 32.81 -23.75
CA SER A 556 19.08 34.13 -23.81
C SER A 556 18.13 35.27 -23.43
N ALA A 557 17.01 34.99 -22.75
CA ALA A 557 16.07 36.02 -22.34
C ALA A 557 16.80 37.08 -21.51
N GLN A 558 16.53 38.34 -21.81
CA GLN A 558 17.04 39.47 -21.02
C GLN A 558 16.12 39.80 -19.85
N ASP A 559 14.86 39.35 -19.92
CA ASP A 559 13.87 39.50 -18.87
C ASP A 559 14.27 38.70 -17.61
N PRO A 560 14.51 39.35 -16.45
CA PRO A 560 14.87 38.68 -15.21
C PRO A 560 13.74 37.84 -14.60
N PHE A 561 12.49 38.02 -15.08
CA PHE A 561 11.33 37.26 -14.63
C PHE A 561 11.01 36.07 -15.54
N ALA A 562 11.71 35.90 -16.66
CA ALA A 562 11.60 34.69 -17.46
C ALA A 562 11.96 33.45 -16.63
N LEU A 563 11.12 32.40 -16.67
CA LEU A 563 11.36 31.21 -15.83
C LEU A 563 12.66 30.48 -16.18
N SER A 564 13.24 30.72 -17.36
CA SER A 564 14.59 30.26 -17.69
C SER A 564 15.68 30.79 -16.77
N LYS A 565 15.54 32.02 -16.25
CA LYS A 565 16.45 32.60 -15.27
C LYS A 565 16.28 31.96 -13.91
N SER A 566 15.03 31.79 -13.48
CA SER A 566 14.70 31.05 -12.26
C SER A 566 15.25 29.61 -12.32
N ALA A 567 15.11 28.94 -13.48
CA ALA A 567 15.63 27.60 -13.69
C ALA A 567 17.16 27.55 -13.61
N THR A 568 17.86 28.51 -14.22
CA THR A 568 19.32 28.61 -14.13
C THR A 568 19.77 28.83 -12.69
N ALA A 569 19.13 29.76 -11.96
CA ALA A 569 19.44 30.05 -10.57
C ALA A 569 19.18 28.84 -9.64
N ALA A 570 18.13 28.07 -9.90
CA ALA A 570 17.79 26.87 -9.13
C ALA A 570 18.54 25.60 -9.57
N GLY A 571 19.37 25.65 -10.62
CA GLY A 571 19.98 24.46 -11.22
C GLY A 571 18.98 23.50 -11.88
N ALA A 572 17.79 23.98 -12.23
CA ALA A 572 16.75 23.19 -12.89
C ALA A 572 16.99 23.11 -14.40
N LYS A 573 16.84 21.92 -14.99
CA LYS A 573 16.99 21.71 -16.42
C LYS A 573 15.82 22.37 -17.17
N ARG A 574 16.15 23.21 -18.14
CA ARG A 574 15.17 23.76 -19.08
C ARG A 574 14.54 22.63 -19.93
N PRO A 575 13.19 22.59 -20.08
CA PRO A 575 12.55 21.66 -21.00
C PRO A 575 13.07 21.82 -22.43
N SER A 576 13.25 20.70 -23.14
CA SER A 576 13.58 20.71 -24.56
C SER A 576 12.43 21.19 -25.43
N ASP A 577 11.19 20.92 -25.00
CA ASP A 577 9.97 21.37 -25.64
C ASP A 577 9.08 22.08 -24.60
N LEU A 578 8.79 23.36 -24.81
CA LEU A 578 7.94 24.16 -23.93
C LEU A 578 6.45 23.91 -24.16
N LYS A 579 6.06 23.29 -25.27
CA LYS A 579 4.65 22.97 -25.57
C LYS A 579 4.21 21.63 -25.00
N LYS A 580 5.17 20.77 -24.69
CA LYS A 580 4.94 19.43 -24.14
C LYS A 580 6.01 19.12 -23.11
N VAL A 581 5.82 19.67 -21.91
CA VAL A 581 6.75 19.49 -20.82
C VAL A 581 6.53 18.15 -20.10
N ASP A 582 7.60 17.62 -19.51
CA ASP A 582 7.48 16.55 -18.52
C ASP A 582 6.85 17.11 -17.24
N PHE A 583 5.75 16.49 -16.82
CA PHE A 583 4.89 16.99 -15.74
C PHE A 583 5.65 17.12 -14.41
N TRP A 584 6.34 16.08 -13.96
CA TRP A 584 6.87 16.04 -12.59
C TRP A 584 8.05 16.99 -12.37
N PRO A 585 9.09 16.99 -13.23
CA PRO A 585 10.22 17.91 -13.04
C PRO A 585 9.80 19.37 -13.15
N ILE A 586 8.88 19.68 -14.09
CA ILE A 586 8.45 21.06 -14.32
C ILE A 586 7.47 21.53 -13.27
N SER A 587 6.51 20.71 -12.83
CA SER A 587 5.64 21.07 -11.71
C SER A 587 6.48 21.40 -10.47
N ARG A 588 7.49 20.58 -10.14
CA ARG A 588 8.35 20.83 -8.97
C ARG A 588 9.16 22.11 -9.11
N SER A 589 9.75 22.34 -10.29
CA SER A 589 10.55 23.55 -10.55
C SER A 589 9.68 24.80 -10.50
N MET A 590 8.50 24.77 -11.13
CA MET A 590 7.58 25.91 -11.12
C MET A 590 7.00 26.19 -9.74
N THR A 591 6.71 25.18 -8.91
CA THR A 591 6.33 25.39 -7.51
C THR A 591 7.44 26.10 -6.73
N LEU A 592 8.70 25.67 -6.89
CA LEU A 592 9.84 26.36 -6.28
C LEU A 592 9.96 27.81 -6.75
N PHE A 593 9.79 28.06 -8.05
CA PHE A 593 9.85 29.42 -8.59
C PHE A 593 8.71 30.28 -8.03
N PHE A 594 7.49 29.75 -7.99
CA PHE A 594 6.33 30.40 -7.42
C PHE A 594 6.58 30.78 -5.95
N GLU A 595 6.99 29.83 -5.11
CA GLU A 595 7.28 30.08 -3.69
C GLU A 595 8.37 31.12 -3.49
N ALA A 596 9.46 31.05 -4.27
CA ALA A 596 10.54 32.04 -4.21
C ALA A 596 10.07 33.46 -4.57
N ARG A 597 9.20 33.60 -5.58
CA ARG A 597 8.65 34.89 -6.01
C ARG A 597 7.64 35.44 -5.00
N VAL A 598 6.82 34.58 -4.39
CA VAL A 598 5.93 34.96 -3.28
C VAL A 598 6.74 35.50 -2.10
N LEU A 599 7.85 34.82 -1.73
CA LEU A 599 8.76 35.30 -0.69
C LEU A 599 9.42 36.64 -1.07
N ASP A 600 9.78 36.84 -2.34
CA ASP A 600 10.30 38.13 -2.80
C ASP A 600 9.25 39.26 -2.69
N CYS A 601 7.97 38.99 -2.98
CA CYS A 601 6.89 39.93 -2.74
C CYS A 601 6.75 40.29 -1.25
N TRP A 602 6.89 39.31 -0.35
CA TRP A 602 6.91 39.56 1.10
C TRP A 602 8.11 40.41 1.53
N ARG A 603 9.30 40.12 0.98
CA ARG A 603 10.52 40.87 1.22
C ARG A 603 10.34 42.35 0.85
N ILE A 604 9.80 42.62 -0.35
CA ILE A 604 9.50 43.97 -0.82
C ILE A 604 8.46 44.65 0.07
N PHE A 605 7.41 43.92 0.48
CA PHE A 605 6.35 44.47 1.33
C PHE A 605 6.85 44.90 2.71
N PHE A 606 7.73 44.12 3.32
CA PHE A 606 8.34 44.48 4.60
C PHE A 606 9.52 45.46 4.46
N GLY A 607 10.01 45.70 3.24
CA GLY A 607 11.14 46.61 3.00
C GLY A 607 12.46 46.07 3.55
N VAL A 608 12.66 44.75 3.52
CA VAL A 608 13.86 44.08 4.07
C VAL A 608 14.73 43.48 2.97
N GLU A 609 16.00 43.22 3.23
CA GLU A 609 16.88 42.52 2.26
C GLU A 609 16.83 41.01 2.43
N ASP A 610 16.82 40.50 3.66
CA ASP A 610 16.69 39.07 3.94
C ASP A 610 15.56 38.82 4.95
N LEU A 611 14.53 38.07 4.50
CA LEU A 611 13.40 37.69 5.33
C LEU A 611 13.82 36.83 6.53
N LEU A 612 14.88 36.04 6.45
CA LEU A 612 15.31 35.17 7.54
C LEU A 612 15.97 35.95 8.68
N THR A 613 16.71 37.01 8.37
CA THR A 613 17.44 37.81 9.35
C THR A 613 16.64 39.01 9.84
N ASP A 614 15.90 39.67 8.95
CA ASP A 614 15.38 41.03 9.19
C ASP A 614 13.86 41.07 9.34
N PHE A 615 13.20 39.91 9.47
CA PHE A 615 11.74 39.87 9.59
C PHE A 615 11.25 40.79 10.72
N PRO A 616 10.40 41.79 10.42
CA PRO A 616 10.01 42.78 11.41
C PRO A 616 9.13 42.12 12.47
N THR A 617 9.64 42.04 13.70
CA THR A 617 8.87 41.67 14.89
C THR A 617 8.67 42.92 15.74
N PRO A 618 7.57 43.67 15.53
CA PRO A 618 7.30 44.85 16.34
C PRO A 618 7.11 44.39 17.79
N ASN A 619 7.99 44.86 18.69
CA ASN A 619 7.88 44.70 20.13
C ASN A 619 8.02 43.26 20.68
N SER A 620 8.82 42.40 20.05
CA SER A 620 9.06 41.01 20.50
C SER A 620 7.82 40.10 20.57
N THR A 621 6.70 40.53 19.97
CA THR A 621 5.48 39.74 19.78
C THR A 621 5.31 39.36 18.31
N LEU A 622 5.04 38.09 18.04
CA LEU A 622 4.79 37.60 16.67
C LEU A 622 3.51 38.24 16.12
N PRO A 623 3.48 38.59 14.81
CA PRO A 623 2.28 39.09 14.17
C PRO A 623 1.16 38.05 14.23
N GLU A 624 -0.07 38.51 14.45
CA GLU A 624 -1.25 37.65 14.43
C GLU A 624 -1.52 37.13 13.02
N LEU A 625 -2.09 35.92 12.92
CA LEU A 625 -2.41 35.28 11.64
C LEU A 625 -3.32 36.16 10.77
N ASP A 626 -4.30 36.85 11.36
CA ASP A 626 -5.23 37.72 10.63
C ASP A 626 -4.53 38.95 10.02
N THR A 627 -3.48 39.45 10.68
CA THR A 627 -2.68 40.57 10.15
C THR A 627 -1.87 40.09 8.94
N LEU A 628 -1.21 38.93 9.05
CA LEU A 628 -0.50 38.33 7.92
C LEU A 628 -1.45 38.04 6.76
N TRP A 629 -2.66 37.53 7.04
CA TRP A 629 -3.64 37.24 6.01
C TRP A 629 -4.15 38.52 5.32
N ALA A 630 -4.41 39.60 6.06
CA ALA A 630 -4.78 40.90 5.49
C ALA A 630 -3.68 41.45 4.57
N ASN A 631 -2.41 41.36 4.99
CA ASN A 631 -1.27 41.75 4.16
C ASN A 631 -1.15 40.90 2.90
N ALA A 632 -1.37 39.58 3.02
CA ALA A 632 -1.37 38.68 1.87
C ALA A 632 -2.47 39.00 0.86
N ARG A 633 -3.66 39.45 1.30
CA ARG A 633 -4.72 39.92 0.37
C ARG A 633 -4.26 41.11 -0.45
N ALA A 634 -3.57 42.08 0.17
CA ALA A 634 -3.02 43.23 -0.54
C ALA A 634 -1.97 42.79 -1.56
N LEU A 635 -1.09 41.86 -1.17
CA LEU A 635 -0.08 41.29 -2.06
C LEU A 635 -0.68 40.54 -3.26
N VAL A 636 -1.65 39.67 -3.05
CA VAL A 636 -2.33 38.93 -4.13
C VAL A 636 -3.01 39.89 -5.10
N ARG A 637 -3.69 40.93 -4.59
CA ARG A 637 -4.30 41.96 -5.46
C ARG A 637 -3.27 42.70 -6.30
N ARG A 638 -2.08 43.00 -5.75
CA ARG A 638 -1.00 43.70 -6.45
C ARG A 638 -0.29 42.83 -7.51
N TYR A 639 0.01 41.58 -7.16
CA TYR A 639 0.98 40.75 -7.89
C TYR A 639 0.44 39.44 -8.44
N ALA A 640 -0.77 39.02 -8.10
CA ALA A 640 -1.34 37.73 -8.53
C ALA A 640 -2.83 37.87 -8.89
N SER A 641 -3.18 38.95 -9.58
CA SER A 641 -4.54 39.23 -10.03
C SER A 641 -4.56 39.83 -11.43
N GLN A 642 -5.71 39.69 -12.10
CA GLN A 642 -5.95 40.28 -13.42
C GLN A 642 -5.87 41.82 -13.36
N ASP A 643 -6.33 42.44 -12.27
CA ASP A 643 -6.17 43.88 -12.02
C ASP A 643 -4.69 44.27 -11.98
N GLY A 644 -3.86 43.48 -11.28
CA GLY A 644 -2.41 43.69 -11.21
C GLY A 644 -1.73 43.57 -12.57
N TYR A 645 -2.15 42.60 -13.38
CA TYR A 645 -1.70 42.46 -14.77
C TYR A 645 -2.07 43.69 -15.63
N HIS A 646 -3.31 44.18 -15.55
CA HIS A 646 -3.74 45.35 -16.31
C HIS A 646 -3.07 46.65 -15.85
N GLN A 647 -2.83 46.80 -14.54
CA GLN A 647 -2.05 47.92 -13.99
C GLN A 647 -0.61 47.90 -14.51
N ALA A 648 0.00 46.72 -14.61
CA ALA A 648 1.33 46.60 -15.18
C ALA A 648 1.36 46.97 -16.68
N LEU A 649 0.34 46.60 -17.46
CA LEU A 649 0.31 46.92 -18.90
C LEU A 649 -0.05 48.36 -19.24
N ASN A 650 -0.84 49.04 -18.40
CA ASN A 650 -1.39 50.36 -18.72
C ASN A 650 -1.20 51.34 -17.57
N ARG A 651 -0.43 52.40 -17.85
CA ARG A 651 -0.14 53.47 -16.89
C ARG A 651 -1.38 54.20 -16.38
N ASP A 652 -2.36 54.46 -17.23
CA ASP A 652 -3.60 55.14 -16.84
C ASP A 652 -4.41 54.28 -15.86
N PHE A 653 -4.39 52.96 -16.06
CA PHE A 653 -5.05 52.01 -15.16
C PHE A 653 -4.33 51.92 -13.81
N TYR A 654 -2.99 51.98 -13.82
CA TYR A 654 -2.18 52.10 -12.61
C TYR A 654 -2.47 53.40 -11.83
N ASP A 655 -2.46 54.54 -12.52
CA ASP A 655 -2.61 55.86 -11.89
C ASP A 655 -4.06 56.13 -11.41
N SER A 656 -5.05 55.41 -11.94
CA SER A 656 -6.46 55.44 -11.47
C SER A 656 -6.80 54.42 -10.39
N SER A 657 -5.96 53.40 -10.16
CA SER A 657 -6.19 52.36 -9.14
C SER A 657 -5.99 52.88 -7.71
N SER A 658 -6.59 52.24 -6.69
CA SER A 658 -6.37 52.67 -5.29
C SER A 658 -4.92 52.41 -4.84
N PRO A 659 -4.34 53.23 -3.95
CA PRO A 659 -2.95 53.05 -3.49
C PRO A 659 -2.65 51.66 -2.92
N GLU A 660 -3.65 51.04 -2.27
CA GLU A 660 -3.53 49.69 -1.72
C GLU A 660 -3.33 48.61 -2.79
N LYS A 661 -3.84 48.83 -4.01
CA LYS A 661 -3.76 47.90 -5.14
C LYS A 661 -2.54 48.15 -6.04
N ARG A 662 -1.84 49.27 -5.87
CA ARG A 662 -0.68 49.64 -6.68
C ARG A 662 0.56 48.90 -6.22
N VAL A 663 1.34 48.44 -7.20
CA VAL A 663 2.71 47.97 -6.99
C VAL A 663 3.60 49.18 -6.71
N PRO A 664 4.43 49.20 -5.66
CA PRO A 664 5.37 50.29 -5.41
C PRO A 664 6.31 50.50 -6.61
N LEU A 665 6.51 51.75 -7.02
CA LEU A 665 7.45 52.05 -8.11
C LEU A 665 8.88 51.83 -7.63
N GLY A 666 9.59 50.94 -8.30
CA GLY A 666 11.01 50.68 -8.10
C GLY A 666 11.91 51.63 -8.89
N THR A 667 13.22 51.44 -8.74
CA THR A 667 14.21 52.05 -9.62
C THR A 667 14.32 51.25 -10.93
N PRO A 668 14.65 51.90 -12.06
CA PRO A 668 14.87 51.19 -13.31
C PRO A 668 15.90 50.07 -13.15
N TRP A 669 15.54 48.87 -13.58
CA TRP A 669 16.46 47.73 -13.54
C TRP A 669 17.67 48.03 -14.44
N THR A 670 18.87 47.95 -13.87
CA THR A 670 20.13 48.08 -14.58
C THR A 670 20.83 46.73 -14.57
N ARG A 671 21.21 46.25 -15.76
CA ARG A 671 21.93 44.98 -15.89
C ARG A 671 23.25 45.08 -15.11
N ALA A 672 23.50 44.14 -14.20
CA ALA A 672 24.84 43.93 -13.69
C ALA A 672 25.74 43.58 -14.89
N VAL A 673 26.69 44.45 -15.21
CA VAL A 673 27.69 44.18 -16.24
C VAL A 673 28.44 42.92 -15.79
N GLU A 674 28.19 41.80 -16.46
CA GLU A 674 28.98 40.59 -16.25
C GLU A 674 30.42 40.96 -16.64
N GLU A 675 31.29 41.14 -15.64
CA GLU A 675 32.73 41.06 -15.86
C GLU A 675 32.99 39.68 -16.46
N GLN A 676 33.31 39.67 -17.75
CA GLN A 676 33.73 38.49 -18.47
C GLN A 676 35.04 38.00 -17.85
N SER A 677 34.95 37.14 -16.84
CA SER A 677 36.02 36.19 -16.58
C SER A 677 35.98 35.16 -17.70
N ILE A 678 36.86 35.36 -18.68
CA ILE A 678 37.19 34.36 -19.69
C ILE A 678 37.73 33.14 -18.93
N SER A 679 36.87 32.18 -18.64
CA SER A 679 37.30 30.81 -18.36
C SER A 679 36.77 29.95 -19.50
N SER A 680 37.74 29.41 -20.24
CA SER A 680 37.55 28.49 -21.35
C SER A 680 36.70 27.29 -20.94
N GLU A 681 35.58 27.07 -21.62
CA GLU A 681 34.92 25.77 -21.64
C GLU A 681 35.89 24.70 -22.16
N PRO A 682 36.08 23.56 -21.49
CA PRO A 682 36.66 22.39 -22.13
C PRO A 682 35.58 21.72 -22.98
N SER A 683 35.88 21.57 -24.27
CA SER A 683 35.18 20.68 -25.19
C SER A 683 35.16 19.26 -24.61
N ASN A 684 34.00 18.81 -24.14
CA ASN A 684 33.82 17.45 -23.67
C ASN A 684 33.33 16.57 -24.84
N GLU A 685 34.27 16.21 -25.70
CA GLU A 685 34.18 14.97 -26.48
C GLU A 685 34.63 13.82 -25.56
N ASN A 686 33.82 12.75 -25.52
CA ASN A 686 34.01 11.49 -24.78
C ASN A 686 33.47 11.44 -23.33
N ALA A 687 32.18 11.16 -23.21
CA ALA A 687 31.67 10.30 -22.14
C ALA A 687 30.95 9.12 -22.78
N MET A 688 31.49 7.92 -22.60
CA MET A 688 30.84 6.66 -22.91
C MET A 688 29.54 6.56 -22.12
N ASP A 689 28.41 6.45 -22.83
CA ASP A 689 27.12 6.06 -22.27
C ASP A 689 27.22 4.63 -21.70
N VAL A 690 27.12 4.51 -20.39
CA VAL A 690 26.55 3.31 -19.74
C VAL A 690 25.10 3.66 -19.46
N ASP A 691 24.25 3.16 -20.34
CA ASP A 691 22.80 3.34 -20.35
C ASP A 691 22.17 2.58 -19.18
N GLU A 692 21.76 3.29 -18.13
CA GLU A 692 20.80 2.80 -17.15
C GLU A 692 19.79 3.91 -16.81
N ASN A 693 18.56 3.70 -17.31
CA ASN A 693 17.28 4.35 -16.93
C ASN A 693 16.97 5.74 -17.51
N ALA A 694 16.43 5.73 -18.74
CA ALA A 694 15.49 6.74 -19.24
C ALA A 694 14.35 6.07 -20.05
N GLU A 695 13.44 5.38 -19.37
CA GLU A 695 12.11 5.07 -19.92
C GLU A 695 11.17 6.25 -19.69
N THR A 696 11.07 7.16 -20.68
CA THR A 696 9.81 7.77 -21.20
C THR A 696 10.12 8.96 -22.12
N ALA A 697 10.28 8.69 -23.42
CA ALA A 697 10.03 9.68 -24.46
C ALA A 697 9.67 8.95 -25.76
N ALA A 698 8.39 8.63 -25.91
CA ALA A 698 7.85 8.08 -27.15
C ALA A 698 7.89 9.16 -28.24
N HIS A 699 8.75 8.95 -29.24
CA HIS A 699 8.74 9.68 -30.50
C HIS A 699 7.46 9.33 -31.27
N LEU A 700 6.58 10.32 -31.45
CA LEU A 700 5.46 10.23 -32.40
C LEU A 700 6.01 10.36 -33.82
N GLY A 701 6.08 9.25 -34.54
CA GLY A 701 6.22 9.24 -35.99
C GLY A 701 4.83 9.23 -36.64
N GLU A 702 4.59 10.18 -37.54
CA GLU A 702 3.42 10.21 -38.41
C GLU A 702 3.32 8.90 -39.21
N TYR A 703 2.19 8.19 -39.08
CA TYR A 703 1.87 7.04 -39.91
C TYR A 703 0.83 7.45 -40.96
N ILE A 704 1.23 7.41 -42.23
CA ILE A 704 0.35 7.51 -43.39
C ILE A 704 -0.24 6.13 -43.63
N GLY A 705 -1.57 6.00 -43.61
CA GLY A 705 -2.29 4.73 -43.80
C GLY A 705 -2.16 4.17 -45.23
N PRO A 706 -2.34 2.85 -45.43
CA PRO A 706 -2.33 2.25 -46.76
C PRO A 706 -3.70 2.40 -47.44
N GLY A 707 -3.73 3.00 -48.62
CA GLY A 707 -4.88 2.99 -49.53
C GLY A 707 -4.69 1.93 -50.63
N GLU A 708 -5.78 1.25 -50.98
CA GLU A 708 -5.90 0.31 -52.10
C GLU A 708 -5.81 1.02 -53.48
N GLN A 709 -5.00 0.42 -54.38
CA GLN A 709 -5.01 0.28 -55.87
C GLN A 709 -5.95 1.19 -56.71
N ALA A 710 -5.63 1.78 -57.89
CA ALA A 710 -4.62 1.64 -58.97
C ALA A 710 -4.76 2.88 -59.94
N PRO A 711 -4.19 2.97 -61.18
CA PRO A 711 -3.01 2.34 -61.80
C PRO A 711 -1.94 3.34 -62.36
N GLU A 712 -0.70 2.86 -62.39
CA GLU A 712 0.32 2.93 -63.46
C GLU A 712 0.38 4.14 -64.44
N VAL A 713 1.36 5.05 -64.24
CA VAL A 713 2.06 5.76 -65.32
C VAL A 713 3.55 5.95 -64.98
N ALA A 714 4.38 5.34 -65.83
CA ALA A 714 5.80 5.53 -66.17
C ALA A 714 6.76 6.32 -65.25
N LEU A 715 7.82 5.61 -64.84
CA LEU A 715 9.10 6.14 -64.37
C LEU A 715 9.82 7.02 -65.41
N SER A 716 10.47 8.09 -64.96
CA SER A 716 11.85 8.41 -65.38
C SER A 716 12.60 9.22 -64.30
N ASP A 717 13.63 8.59 -63.77
CA ASP A 717 14.96 9.07 -63.33
C ASP A 717 15.13 10.53 -62.88
N VAL A 718 15.35 10.72 -61.56
CA VAL A 718 16.32 11.73 -61.07
C VAL A 718 17.02 11.18 -59.81
N GLU A 719 18.35 11.21 -59.86
CA GLU A 719 19.31 10.78 -58.86
C GLU A 719 19.09 11.36 -57.45
N ASP A 720 19.27 10.48 -56.46
CA ASP A 720 19.15 10.74 -55.04
C ASP A 720 20.46 11.37 -54.49
N VAL A 721 20.46 12.69 -54.32
CA VAL A 721 21.52 13.43 -53.61
C VAL A 721 21.08 13.65 -52.16
N PRO A 722 21.86 13.22 -51.14
CA PRO A 722 21.49 13.40 -49.75
C PRO A 722 21.55 14.88 -49.37
N LYS A 723 20.40 15.56 -49.34
CA LYS A 723 20.27 16.92 -48.81
C LYS A 723 20.51 16.90 -47.30
N LYS A 724 21.73 17.26 -46.89
CA LYS A 724 22.03 17.73 -45.52
C LYS A 724 20.98 18.77 -45.12
N ARG A 725 20.07 18.38 -44.22
CA ARG A 725 19.13 19.29 -43.55
C ARG A 725 19.95 20.26 -42.69
N LYS A 726 20.32 21.40 -43.28
CA LYS A 726 20.79 22.56 -42.50
C LYS A 726 19.65 22.95 -41.55
N ARG A 727 19.85 22.72 -40.25
CA ARG A 727 19.06 23.36 -39.19
C ARG A 727 19.19 24.88 -39.38
N LYS A 728 18.22 25.49 -40.06
CA LYS A 728 18.03 26.95 -39.97
C LYS A 728 17.58 27.21 -38.54
N SER A 729 18.49 27.69 -37.69
CA SER A 729 18.11 28.33 -36.44
C SER A 729 17.28 29.55 -36.80
N LYS A 730 15.96 29.42 -36.70
CA LYS A 730 15.07 30.58 -36.79
C LYS A 730 15.40 31.42 -35.55
N LYS A 731 16.22 32.46 -35.70
CA LYS A 731 16.39 33.51 -34.69
C LYS A 731 14.96 33.99 -34.41
N THR A 732 14.40 33.61 -33.26
CA THR A 732 13.21 34.25 -32.73
C THR A 732 13.54 35.73 -32.63
N ALA A 733 12.88 36.55 -33.45
CA ALA A 733 13.00 37.99 -33.36
C ALA A 733 12.66 38.36 -31.91
N ASN A 734 13.55 39.10 -31.25
CA ASN A 734 13.23 39.70 -29.97
C ASN A 734 11.97 40.55 -30.16
N HIS A 735 10.99 40.39 -29.28
CA HIS A 735 9.82 41.25 -29.28
C HIS A 735 10.30 42.71 -29.13
N VAL A 736 9.88 43.56 -30.05
CA VAL A 736 10.12 45.01 -29.98
C VAL A 736 8.80 45.61 -29.54
N GLU A 737 8.80 46.29 -28.40
CA GLU A 737 7.62 46.97 -27.87
C GLU A 737 7.15 48.05 -28.85
N ALA A 738 5.85 48.37 -28.80
CA ALA A 738 5.35 49.52 -29.53
C ALA A 738 6.03 50.80 -29.01
N VAL A 739 6.29 51.76 -29.91
CA VAL A 739 7.04 52.99 -29.60
C VAL A 739 6.39 53.82 -28.48
N ASP A 740 5.11 53.56 -28.21
CA ASP A 740 4.22 54.22 -27.25
C ASP A 740 3.79 53.33 -26.06
N PHE A 741 4.41 52.17 -25.86
CA PHE A 741 4.11 51.33 -24.69
C PHE A 741 4.60 51.99 -23.38
N ALA A 742 3.66 52.37 -22.52
CA ALA A 742 3.94 53.05 -21.25
C ALA A 742 3.84 52.12 -20.02
N GLY A 743 3.67 50.81 -20.23
CA GLY A 743 3.56 49.80 -19.17
C GLY A 743 4.90 49.13 -18.82
N ASP A 744 4.83 48.14 -17.93
CA ASP A 744 5.89 47.22 -17.54
C ASP A 744 5.50 45.79 -17.94
N ARG A 745 6.01 45.34 -19.09
CA ARG A 745 5.69 44.01 -19.64
C ARG A 745 6.24 42.88 -18.77
N THR A 746 7.37 43.13 -18.12
CA THR A 746 8.05 42.17 -17.26
C THR A 746 7.24 41.91 -15.99
N LEU A 747 6.79 42.97 -15.32
CA LEU A 747 5.87 42.87 -14.19
C LEU A 747 4.53 42.22 -14.61
N ALA A 748 4.01 42.56 -15.80
CA ALA A 748 2.79 41.95 -16.30
C ALA A 748 2.93 40.42 -16.47
N ASN A 749 4.05 39.94 -17.04
CA ASN A 749 4.32 38.51 -17.17
C ASN A 749 4.44 37.81 -15.82
N GLU A 750 5.06 38.47 -14.83
CA GLU A 750 5.16 37.94 -13.46
C GLU A 750 3.80 37.86 -12.79
N CYS A 751 2.95 38.89 -12.94
CA CYS A 751 1.58 38.87 -12.43
C CYS A 751 0.78 37.68 -12.99
N LEU A 752 0.89 37.42 -14.30
CA LEU A 752 0.27 36.26 -14.92
C LEU A 752 0.84 34.94 -14.39
N PHE A 753 2.16 34.83 -14.23
CA PHE A 753 2.77 33.61 -13.69
C PHE A 753 2.29 33.31 -12.26
N LEU A 754 2.30 34.31 -11.37
CA LEU A 754 1.87 34.17 -9.98
C LEU A 754 0.37 33.88 -9.87
N GLN A 755 -0.45 34.50 -10.73
CA GLN A 755 -1.88 34.21 -10.80
C GLN A 755 -2.13 32.78 -11.30
N ASP A 756 -1.59 32.43 -12.47
CA ASP A 756 -1.83 31.15 -13.13
C ASP A 756 -1.28 29.98 -12.30
N MET A 757 -0.05 30.06 -11.79
CA MET A 757 0.48 29.01 -10.91
C MET A 757 -0.23 28.99 -9.56
N GLY A 758 -0.64 30.15 -9.05
CA GLY A 758 -1.42 30.28 -7.83
C GLY A 758 -2.60 29.34 -7.84
N TRP A 759 -3.41 29.33 -8.89
CA TRP A 759 -4.60 28.47 -9.01
C TRP A 759 -4.34 26.96 -8.89
N TRP A 760 -3.11 26.48 -9.11
CA TRP A 760 -2.80 25.04 -9.18
C TRP A 760 -1.85 24.52 -8.10
N VAL A 761 -1.09 25.42 -7.48
CA VAL A 761 -0.29 25.09 -6.28
C VAL A 761 -1.21 25.05 -5.04
N ILE A 762 -2.30 25.82 -5.09
CA ILE A 762 -3.46 25.79 -4.20
C ILE A 762 -4.32 24.55 -4.50
#